data_AF-A0A522CJY0-F1
#
_entry.id   AF-A0A522CJY0-F1
#
_cell.length_a   1.000
_cell.length_b   1.000
_cell.length_c   1.000
_cell.angle_alpha   90.00
_cell.angle_beta   90.00
_cell.angle_gamma   90.00
#
_symmetry.space_group_name_H-M   'P 1'
#
loop_
_entity.id
_entity.type
_entity.pdbx_description
1 polymer ?
#
loop_
_entity_poly.entity_id
_entity_poly.type
_entity_poly.pdbx_seq_one_letter_code
_entity_poly.pdbx_strand_id
1 'polypeptide(L)'
;MKHISFEVTPDQVAVITINCQGTKVNKVSSELLTEIDSMLTEIESNKALRGVVVMSGKSDNFVVGADIDEVKAASTKEAAEDYLSRGHAVLNRLAALRIPKVAAIHGNCLGGGLELALIADYRIASDSTQTQMGLPEVQIGLLPAAGGTHRLPRLIGLRAAMPLMLTGKSIRVKKAKQLGLVDKVVIPYGMREVAITIALDLAKKKFKRKRKRSFVDAFLESSFGRGVVFTQATKMVMKQTHGLYPAPLSIIESVRRGYKVGVVKGMTEDVKRFGALAVSPQAKALMTLFFNMTDMKKNPSSEKPRPVGKLAVMGAGLMGQGIAAVSLGLSDTVLLKDVSVDAAAAGMKQIHRGIQKRVKSGALRRFDGEALYGKVVPCDDYSMFKNTGMVIEAVFEDLGLKQRVLADVEAATGDSCIFASNTSALPIGAIAEKAARPQNVIGMHYFSPVPQMPLLEIITTPKTAEWVVSTARDYGTKQGKTCIVVKDGPGFYTTRILAPLLNEAVVLVEEGADIHDIDRAMHLFGYPVGPITLIDEVGIDVGAHVSKGLGEAFASRGMKSSSALPALLEKGYKGKKNKKGFYRYDVPKKKGVRASDPDIYRLVGNAPRKKFDFAEIQQRVSLMMVNEAALCLQEGIIAGPRDGDVGAILGLGFPPFRGGPFRHVDSAGAGEIVRIMNGYQERLGARFAPAKILEDMAGQNKKFYP
;
A
#
# COMPACT_ATOMS: atom_id res chain seq x y z
N MET A 1 36.36 -6.46 1.27
CA MET A 1 35.06 -6.64 1.96
C MET A 1 33.99 -6.91 0.88
N LYS A 2 32.93 -7.65 1.20
CA LYS A 2 31.92 -8.13 0.24
C LYS A 2 30.82 -7.09 -0.02
N HIS A 3 30.46 -6.28 0.97
CA HIS A 3 29.37 -5.30 0.87
C HIS A 3 29.85 -3.84 0.89
N ILE A 4 31.11 -3.60 1.23
CA ILE A 4 31.71 -2.26 1.28
C ILE A 4 33.00 -2.24 0.47
N SER A 5 33.24 -1.11 -0.20
CA SER A 5 34.57 -0.71 -0.65
C SER A 5 35.02 0.52 0.12
N PHE A 6 36.29 0.52 0.49
CA PHE A 6 36.92 1.54 1.32
C PHE A 6 38.16 2.05 0.58
N GLU A 7 38.26 3.37 0.43
CA GLU A 7 39.37 4.05 -0.23
C GLU A 7 39.74 5.28 0.59
N VAL A 8 41.04 5.53 0.77
CA VAL A 8 41.53 6.81 1.32
C VAL A 8 42.10 7.63 0.16
N THR A 9 41.51 8.79 -0.11
CA THR A 9 41.96 9.69 -1.18
C THR A 9 43.34 10.31 -0.85
N PRO A 10 44.07 10.85 -1.83
CA PRO A 10 45.32 11.60 -1.57
C PRO A 10 45.16 12.74 -0.54
N ASP A 11 43.99 13.38 -0.49
CA ASP A 11 43.66 14.44 0.50
C ASP A 11 43.30 13.93 1.90
N GLN A 12 43.52 12.63 2.18
CA GLN A 12 43.22 11.97 3.45
C GLN A 12 41.71 11.98 3.82
N VAL A 13 40.83 11.81 2.84
CA VAL A 13 39.40 11.57 3.07
C VAL A 13 39.10 10.09 2.84
N ALA A 14 38.48 9.46 3.83
CA ALA A 14 37.99 8.09 3.70
C ALA A 14 36.66 8.07 2.94
N VAL A 15 36.59 7.36 1.83
CA VAL A 15 35.37 7.16 1.02
C VAL A 15 34.87 5.74 1.23
N ILE A 16 33.72 5.64 1.87
CA ILE A 16 32.99 4.41 2.16
C ILE A 16 31.89 4.27 1.11
N THR A 17 32.05 3.29 0.22
CA THR A 17 31.04 3.00 -0.81
C THR A 17 30.34 1.69 -0.46
N ILE A 18 29.07 1.81 -0.05
CA ILE A 18 28.20 0.67 0.24
C ILE A 18 27.70 0.08 -1.07
N ASN A 19 27.99 -1.19 -1.31
CA ASN A 19 27.55 -1.94 -2.47
C ASN A 19 27.37 -3.41 -2.10
N CYS A 20 26.21 -3.76 -1.55
CA CYS A 20 25.91 -5.13 -1.17
C CYS A 20 25.96 -6.06 -2.40
N GLN A 21 26.94 -6.95 -2.47
CA GLN A 21 27.04 -7.91 -3.58
C GLN A 21 25.90 -8.93 -3.55
N GLY A 22 25.50 -9.42 -4.73
CA GLY A 22 24.42 -10.40 -4.87
C GLY A 22 23.00 -9.83 -4.72
N THR A 23 22.84 -8.55 -4.36
CA THR A 23 21.52 -7.91 -4.21
C THR A 23 21.36 -6.69 -5.11
N LYS A 24 20.13 -6.41 -5.55
CA LYS A 24 19.80 -5.19 -6.31
C LYS A 24 19.85 -3.93 -5.45
N VAL A 25 19.67 -4.08 -4.13
CA VAL A 25 19.56 -2.98 -3.17
C VAL A 25 20.57 -3.13 -2.04
N ASN A 26 21.02 -2.02 -1.49
CA ASN A 26 21.78 -1.98 -0.26
C ASN A 26 20.85 -2.04 0.94
N LYS A 27 21.10 -2.97 1.87
CA LYS A 27 20.37 -3.13 3.13
C LYS A 27 21.33 -3.19 4.30
N VAL A 28 20.91 -2.70 5.46
CA VAL A 28 21.68 -2.80 6.71
C VAL A 28 21.47 -4.20 7.29
N SER A 29 22.31 -5.14 6.87
CA SER A 29 22.39 -6.50 7.41
C SER A 29 23.43 -6.62 8.53
N SER A 30 23.39 -7.70 9.29
CA SER A 30 24.43 -8.02 10.27
C SER A 30 25.82 -8.12 9.61
N GLU A 31 25.91 -8.73 8.42
CA GLU A 31 27.16 -8.83 7.64
C GLU A 31 27.72 -7.43 7.30
N LEU A 32 26.85 -6.52 6.82
CA LEU A 32 27.26 -5.15 6.51
C LEU A 32 27.78 -4.44 7.76
N LEU A 33 27.09 -4.59 8.90
CA LEU A 33 27.50 -3.97 10.16
C LEU A 33 28.85 -4.49 10.64
N THR A 34 29.16 -5.78 10.49
CA THR A 34 30.48 -6.35 10.81
C THR A 34 31.58 -5.77 9.92
N GLU A 35 31.32 -5.58 8.62
CA GLU A 35 32.27 -4.92 7.71
C GLU A 35 32.49 -3.45 8.09
N ILE A 36 31.42 -2.73 8.45
CA ILE A 36 31.53 -1.35 8.97
C ILE A 36 32.37 -1.33 10.24
N ASP A 37 32.12 -2.23 11.17
CA ASP A 37 32.82 -2.30 12.45
C ASP A 37 34.33 -2.53 12.27
N SER A 38 34.69 -3.43 11.35
CA SER A 38 36.09 -3.71 11.00
C SER A 38 36.78 -2.48 10.38
N MET A 39 36.11 -1.83 9.43
CA MET A 39 36.59 -0.60 8.80
C MET A 39 36.72 0.55 9.82
N LEU A 40 35.81 0.67 10.79
CA LEU A 40 35.87 1.73 11.79
C LEU A 40 37.15 1.65 12.62
N THR A 41 37.67 0.45 12.88
CA THR A 41 38.97 0.27 13.56
C THR A 41 40.12 0.88 12.75
N GLU A 42 40.12 0.74 11.43
CA GLU A 42 41.09 1.38 10.54
C GLU A 42 40.95 2.91 10.54
N ILE A 43 39.71 3.42 10.49
CA ILE A 43 39.43 4.86 10.54
C ILE A 43 39.85 5.47 11.89
N GLU A 44 39.60 4.78 13.00
CA GLU A 44 39.91 5.24 14.35
C GLU A 44 41.43 5.27 14.62
N SER A 45 42.18 4.35 14.02
CA SER A 45 43.63 4.27 14.13
C SER A 45 44.36 5.28 13.23
N ASN A 46 43.81 5.61 12.06
CA ASN A 46 44.42 6.56 11.13
C ASN A 46 44.17 8.03 11.52
N LYS A 47 45.15 8.65 12.19
CA LYS A 47 45.08 10.06 12.62
C LYS A 47 45.28 11.08 11.49
N ALA A 48 45.70 10.65 10.30
CA ALA A 48 45.87 11.54 9.15
C ALA A 48 44.53 11.89 8.48
N LEU A 49 43.48 11.09 8.73
CA LEU A 49 42.17 11.30 8.13
C LEU A 49 41.57 12.66 8.49
N ARG A 50 41.10 13.36 7.46
CA ARG A 50 40.49 14.68 7.54
C ARG A 50 38.97 14.63 7.44
N GLY A 51 38.39 13.53 6.98
CA GLY A 51 36.95 13.36 6.89
C GLY A 51 36.54 11.99 6.36
N VAL A 52 35.24 11.72 6.44
CA VAL A 52 34.61 10.49 5.94
C VAL A 52 33.48 10.85 4.99
N VAL A 53 33.41 10.18 3.85
CA VAL A 53 32.27 10.23 2.92
C VAL A 53 31.60 8.86 2.91
N VAL A 54 30.29 8.82 3.08
CA VAL A 54 29.49 7.60 2.89
C VAL A 54 28.64 7.77 1.65
N MET A 55 28.81 6.87 0.68
CA MET A 55 28.07 6.85 -0.58
C MET A 55 27.62 5.44 -0.95
N SER A 56 26.83 5.33 -2.00
CA SER A 56 26.36 4.05 -2.53
C SER A 56 26.99 3.76 -3.89
N GLY A 57 27.31 2.48 -4.13
CA GLY A 57 27.71 1.96 -5.42
C GLY A 57 26.53 1.47 -6.29
N LYS A 58 25.28 1.54 -5.78
CA LYS A 58 24.08 1.18 -6.55
C LYS A 58 23.56 2.38 -7.35
N SER A 59 22.98 2.11 -8.51
CA SER A 59 22.51 3.13 -9.46
C SER A 59 21.20 3.82 -9.07
N ASP A 60 20.38 3.22 -8.21
CA ASP A 60 19.02 3.69 -7.92
C ASP A 60 18.68 3.74 -6.42
N ASN A 61 19.63 3.38 -5.55
CA ASN A 61 19.42 3.38 -4.11
C ASN A 61 20.69 3.72 -3.32
N PHE A 62 20.50 4.38 -2.19
CA PHE A 62 21.56 4.62 -1.22
C PHE A 62 21.65 3.41 -0.29
N VAL A 63 20.65 3.27 0.58
CA VAL A 63 20.38 2.14 1.47
C VAL A 63 18.88 2.15 1.74
N VAL A 64 18.19 1.02 1.55
CA VAL A 64 16.72 0.95 1.55
C VAL A 64 16.10 0.55 2.89
N GLY A 65 16.93 0.33 3.92
CA GLY A 65 16.49 0.01 5.27
C GLY A 65 17.33 -1.09 5.90
N ALA A 66 16.86 -1.57 7.06
CA ALA A 66 17.37 -2.76 7.70
C ALA A 66 17.01 -4.04 6.92
N ASP A 67 17.74 -5.11 7.19
CA ASP A 67 17.37 -6.43 6.68
C ASP A 67 16.14 -6.97 7.42
N ILE A 68 14.97 -6.87 6.77
CA ILE A 68 13.71 -7.28 7.39
C ILE A 68 13.68 -8.80 7.61
N ASP A 69 14.43 -9.58 6.82
CA ASP A 69 14.53 -11.03 7.01
C ASP A 69 15.18 -11.36 8.36
N GLU A 70 16.23 -10.64 8.74
CA GLU A 70 16.89 -10.79 10.05
C GLU A 70 15.96 -10.37 11.20
N VAL A 71 15.21 -9.27 11.04
CA VAL A 71 14.24 -8.81 12.05
C VAL A 71 13.10 -9.82 12.23
N LYS A 72 12.60 -10.40 11.13
CA LYS A 72 11.54 -11.41 11.17
C LYS A 72 12.04 -12.72 11.78
N ALA A 73 13.31 -13.07 11.57
CA ALA A 73 13.93 -14.25 12.15
C ALA A 73 14.10 -14.15 13.67
N ALA A 74 14.15 -12.94 14.23
CA ALA A 74 14.13 -12.71 15.68
C ALA A 74 12.75 -13.06 16.26
N SER A 75 12.57 -14.33 16.62
CA SER A 75 11.30 -14.89 17.09
C SER A 75 10.95 -14.49 18.53
N THR A 76 11.95 -14.12 19.33
CA THR A 76 11.81 -13.66 20.72
C THR A 76 12.14 -12.18 20.86
N LYS A 77 11.63 -11.57 21.94
CA LYS A 77 11.87 -10.17 22.23
C LYS A 77 13.36 -9.91 22.45
N GLU A 78 14.02 -10.80 23.18
CA GLU A 78 15.44 -10.72 23.54
C GLU A 78 16.33 -10.81 22.29
N ALA A 79 16.00 -11.68 21.34
CA ALA A 79 16.71 -11.77 20.06
C ALA A 79 16.58 -10.48 19.24
N ALA A 80 15.40 -9.85 19.24
CA ALA A 80 15.18 -8.58 18.56
C ALA A 80 15.90 -7.41 19.27
N GLU A 81 15.99 -7.45 20.60
CA GLU A 81 16.77 -6.50 21.39
C GLU A 81 18.29 -6.62 21.12
N ASP A 82 18.81 -7.85 21.04
CA ASP A 82 20.22 -8.11 20.70
C ASP A 82 20.56 -7.60 19.29
N TYR A 83 19.73 -7.93 18.30
CA TYR A 83 19.88 -7.48 16.92
C TYR A 83 20.07 -5.95 16.86
N LEU A 84 19.17 -5.21 17.52
CA LEU A 84 19.25 -3.75 17.53
C LEU A 84 20.45 -3.22 18.32
N SER A 85 20.81 -3.88 19.44
CA SER A 85 21.94 -3.50 20.28
C SER A 85 23.27 -3.62 19.53
N ARG A 86 23.46 -4.69 18.74
CA ARG A 86 24.61 -4.85 17.84
C ARG A 86 24.69 -3.72 16.81
N GLY A 87 23.55 -3.37 16.20
CA GLY A 87 23.48 -2.21 15.30
C GLY A 87 23.84 -0.89 15.98
N HIS A 88 23.37 -0.66 17.21
CA HIS A 88 23.71 0.54 17.99
C HIS A 88 25.19 0.63 18.28
N ALA A 89 25.86 -0.48 18.63
CA ALA A 89 27.29 -0.49 18.92
C ALA A 89 28.11 0.11 17.75
N VAL A 90 27.88 -0.40 16.54
CA VAL A 90 28.57 0.05 15.32
C VAL A 90 28.21 1.50 14.96
N LEU A 91 26.93 1.85 14.96
CA LEU A 91 26.47 3.19 14.59
C LEU A 91 26.93 4.25 15.60
N ASN A 92 27.05 3.92 16.88
CA ASN A 92 27.55 4.83 17.89
C ASN A 92 29.06 5.08 17.74
N ARG A 93 29.86 4.07 17.35
CA ARG A 93 31.27 4.27 16.99
C ARG A 93 31.42 5.25 15.82
N LEU A 94 30.66 5.04 14.73
CA LEU A 94 30.64 5.96 13.59
C LEU A 94 30.22 7.38 14.00
N ALA A 95 29.21 7.50 14.86
CA ALA A 95 28.75 8.79 15.38
C ALA A 95 29.81 9.49 16.26
N ALA A 96 30.63 8.73 16.99
CA ALA A 96 31.65 9.24 17.91
C ALA A 96 32.93 9.76 17.22
N LEU A 97 33.17 9.41 15.94
CA LEU A 97 34.33 9.93 15.21
C LEU A 97 34.39 11.47 15.26
N ARG A 98 35.57 12.04 15.48
CA ARG A 98 35.74 13.51 15.61
C ARG A 98 36.02 14.23 14.29
N ILE A 99 36.23 13.47 13.22
CA ILE A 99 36.42 13.98 11.87
C ILE A 99 35.06 14.21 11.17
N PRO A 100 34.91 15.23 10.32
CA PRO A 100 33.68 15.49 9.58
C PRO A 100 33.18 14.29 8.77
N LYS A 101 31.88 14.02 8.82
CA LYS A 101 31.24 12.99 7.98
C LYS A 101 30.24 13.60 7.00
N VAL A 102 30.28 13.14 5.75
CA VAL A 102 29.38 13.56 4.67
C VAL A 102 28.63 12.35 4.11
N ALA A 103 27.30 12.42 4.09
CA ALA A 103 26.48 11.42 3.39
C ALA A 103 26.15 11.92 1.98
N ALA A 104 26.50 11.13 0.97
CA ALA A 104 26.24 11.39 -0.44
C ALA A 104 25.10 10.49 -0.94
N ILE A 105 23.90 11.06 -1.01
CA ILE A 105 22.64 10.33 -1.17
C ILE A 105 22.18 10.36 -2.63
N HIS A 106 22.26 9.22 -3.30
CA HIS A 106 21.62 8.98 -4.59
C HIS A 106 20.55 7.90 -4.44
N GLY A 107 19.37 8.13 -5.02
CA GLY A 107 18.28 7.15 -5.02
C GLY A 107 17.54 7.04 -3.68
N ASN A 108 16.93 5.88 -3.44
CA ASN A 108 16.18 5.60 -2.21
C ASN A 108 17.08 5.54 -0.96
N CYS A 109 16.80 6.38 0.03
CA CYS A 109 17.47 6.44 1.33
C CYS A 109 16.41 6.29 2.43
N LEU A 110 16.11 5.04 2.79
CA LEU A 110 14.93 4.69 3.57
C LEU A 110 15.31 3.97 4.86
N GLY A 111 14.52 4.21 5.89
CA GLY A 111 14.63 3.56 7.20
C GLY A 111 16.03 3.64 7.79
N GLY A 112 16.61 2.48 8.16
CA GLY A 112 18.00 2.37 8.61
C GLY A 112 19.03 3.07 7.71
N GLY A 113 18.78 3.17 6.40
CA GLY A 113 19.62 3.93 5.48
C GLY A 113 19.57 5.45 5.70
N LEU A 114 18.39 5.99 6.01
CA LEU A 114 18.26 7.37 6.43
C LEU A 114 18.82 7.58 7.83
N GLU A 115 18.63 6.63 8.75
CA GLU A 115 19.21 6.69 10.09
C GLU A 115 20.75 6.72 10.06
N LEU A 116 21.36 5.98 9.14
CA LEU A 116 22.79 6.08 8.84
C LEU A 116 23.17 7.47 8.31
N ALA A 117 22.43 8.01 7.34
CA ALA A 117 22.68 9.34 6.80
C ALA A 117 22.46 10.48 7.83
N LEU A 118 21.64 10.24 8.86
CA LEU A 118 21.41 11.18 9.97
C LEU A 118 22.62 11.27 10.93
N ILE A 119 23.55 10.31 10.88
CA ILE A 119 24.82 10.38 11.63
C ILE A 119 25.78 11.39 11.02
N ALA A 120 25.70 11.62 9.70
CA ALA A 120 26.60 12.53 9.01
C ALA A 120 26.47 13.97 9.53
N ASP A 121 27.55 14.74 9.48
CA ASP A 121 27.49 16.17 9.77
C ASP A 121 26.79 16.93 8.65
N TYR A 122 27.01 16.49 7.40
CA TYR A 122 26.46 17.10 6.19
C TYR A 122 25.86 16.06 5.25
N ARG A 123 24.70 16.37 4.64
CA ARG A 123 24.05 15.51 3.65
C ARG A 123 23.96 16.21 2.30
N ILE A 124 24.54 15.60 1.27
CA ILE A 124 24.29 15.98 -0.11
C ILE A 124 23.34 14.96 -0.75
N ALA A 125 22.46 15.40 -1.63
CA ALA A 125 21.55 14.51 -2.34
C ALA A 125 21.47 14.86 -3.83
N SER A 126 21.27 13.86 -4.69
CA SER A 126 21.18 14.12 -6.13
C SER A 126 19.84 14.74 -6.54
N ASP A 127 19.87 15.61 -7.55
CA ASP A 127 18.68 16.11 -8.24
C ASP A 127 18.10 15.08 -9.22
N SER A 128 17.57 14.00 -8.66
CA SER A 128 16.95 12.90 -9.38
C SER A 128 15.55 12.63 -8.85
N THR A 129 14.62 12.28 -9.75
CA THR A 129 13.25 11.86 -9.40
C THR A 129 13.24 10.56 -8.58
N GLN A 130 14.31 9.77 -8.68
CA GLN A 130 14.53 8.55 -7.89
C GLN A 130 15.00 8.83 -6.46
N THR A 131 15.47 10.05 -6.15
CA THR A 131 16.06 10.36 -4.83
C THR A 131 14.98 10.75 -3.83
N GLN A 132 14.78 9.87 -2.85
CA GLN A 132 13.73 10.00 -1.83
C GLN A 132 14.27 9.55 -0.47
N MET A 133 13.74 10.17 0.59
CA MET A 133 14.13 9.90 1.97
C MET A 133 12.90 9.69 2.85
N GLY A 134 12.92 8.69 3.73
CA GLY A 134 11.81 8.40 4.64
C GLY A 134 12.18 7.40 5.73
N LEU A 135 11.32 7.30 6.74
CA LEU A 135 11.41 6.32 7.84
C LEU A 135 10.15 5.44 7.83
N PRO A 136 10.09 4.42 6.96
CA PRO A 136 8.89 3.60 6.72
C PRO A 136 8.63 2.53 7.79
N GLU A 137 9.40 2.46 8.87
CA GLU A 137 9.32 1.41 9.90
C GLU A 137 7.90 1.20 10.46
N VAL A 138 7.13 2.30 10.60
CA VAL A 138 5.75 2.24 11.08
C VAL A 138 4.84 1.39 10.17
N GLN A 139 5.14 1.30 8.87
CA GLN A 139 4.37 0.54 7.89
C GLN A 139 4.52 -0.98 8.07
N ILE A 140 5.60 -1.41 8.73
CA ILE A 140 5.86 -2.81 9.10
C ILE A 140 5.66 -3.06 10.60
N GLY A 141 5.01 -2.12 11.31
CA GLY A 141 4.69 -2.27 12.73
C GLY A 141 5.87 -2.02 13.69
N LEU A 142 6.91 -1.32 13.23
CA LEU A 142 8.12 -1.01 14.00
C LEU A 142 8.29 0.50 14.23
N LEU A 143 9.30 0.88 15.02
CA LEU A 143 9.75 2.26 15.14
C LEU A 143 11.14 2.44 14.48
N PRO A 144 11.50 3.68 14.05
CA PRO A 144 12.86 3.99 13.62
C PRO A 144 13.83 3.96 14.81
N ALA A 145 14.46 2.80 15.02
CA ALA A 145 15.16 2.50 16.25
C ALA A 145 16.69 2.66 16.18
N ALA A 146 17.28 2.88 15.00
CA ALA A 146 18.73 3.15 14.87
C ALA A 146 19.09 4.63 15.16
N GLY A 147 18.18 5.37 15.80
CA GLY A 147 18.31 6.74 16.26
C GLY A 147 17.50 7.76 15.46
N GLY A 148 16.67 7.33 14.50
CA GLY A 148 15.78 8.16 13.70
C GLY A 148 14.78 8.94 14.55
N THR A 149 14.18 8.30 15.56
CA THR A 149 13.29 8.93 16.57
C THR A 149 13.96 10.06 17.35
N HIS A 150 15.29 10.13 17.37
CA HIS A 150 16.02 11.14 18.12
C HIS A 150 16.76 12.15 17.24
N ARG A 151 17.44 11.70 16.18
CA ARG A 151 18.24 12.55 15.29
C ARG A 151 17.35 13.37 14.35
N LEU A 152 16.32 12.76 13.74
CA LEU A 152 15.45 13.45 12.78
C LEU A 152 14.70 14.65 13.38
N PRO A 153 13.97 14.54 14.51
CA PRO A 153 13.27 15.68 15.08
C PRO A 153 14.21 16.80 15.53
N ARG A 154 15.44 16.47 15.94
CA ARG A 154 16.45 17.49 16.27
C ARG A 154 17.00 18.19 15.03
N LEU A 155 17.04 17.49 13.91
CA LEU A 155 17.53 17.99 12.63
C LEU A 155 16.55 18.95 11.94
N ILE A 156 15.29 18.53 11.79
CA ILE A 156 14.29 19.22 10.97
C ILE A 156 13.10 19.78 11.76
N GLY A 157 13.14 19.65 13.09
CA GLY A 157 12.07 20.07 13.98
C GLY A 157 11.00 19.00 14.19
N LEU A 158 10.38 18.99 15.38
CA LEU A 158 9.32 18.05 15.75
C LEU A 158 8.15 18.06 14.76
N ARG A 159 7.69 19.25 14.35
CA ARG A 159 6.53 19.40 13.46
C ARG A 159 6.75 18.74 12.09
N ALA A 160 7.97 18.80 11.55
CA ALA A 160 8.29 18.20 10.26
C ALA A 160 8.64 16.70 10.39
N ALA A 161 9.28 16.30 11.48
CA ALA A 161 9.71 14.91 11.69
C ALA A 161 8.57 13.95 12.05
N MET A 162 7.63 14.37 12.91
CA MET A 162 6.56 13.48 13.38
C MET A 162 5.72 12.90 12.23
N PRO A 163 5.26 13.67 11.22
CA PRO A 163 4.53 13.10 10.09
C PRO A 163 5.34 12.07 9.30
N LEU A 164 6.66 12.25 9.14
CA LEU A 164 7.51 11.30 8.42
C LEU A 164 7.59 9.96 9.15
N MET A 165 7.79 9.99 10.46
CA MET A 165 7.90 8.78 11.29
C MET A 165 6.54 8.09 11.53
N LEU A 166 5.45 8.86 11.70
CA LEU A 166 4.13 8.31 12.01
C LEU A 166 3.38 7.79 10.79
N THR A 167 3.72 8.26 9.58
CA THR A 167 3.07 7.80 8.34
C THR A 167 3.96 6.91 7.48
N GLY A 168 5.27 6.90 7.73
CA GLY A 168 6.26 6.21 6.92
C GLY A 168 6.43 6.78 5.51
N LYS A 169 5.83 7.94 5.21
CA LYS A 169 5.88 8.53 3.87
C LYS A 169 7.27 9.09 3.57
N SER A 170 7.73 8.81 2.35
CA SER A 170 8.96 9.37 1.82
C SER A 170 8.75 10.78 1.25
N ILE A 171 9.79 11.60 1.33
CA ILE A 171 9.88 12.92 0.73
C ILE A 171 10.98 12.98 -0.32
N ARG A 172 10.73 13.75 -1.39
CA ARG A 172 11.70 13.96 -2.47
C ARG A 172 12.72 15.05 -2.14
N VAL A 173 13.81 15.07 -2.90
CA VAL A 173 14.97 15.94 -2.70
C VAL A 173 14.62 17.42 -2.49
N LYS A 174 13.71 18.00 -3.29
CA LYS A 174 13.30 19.41 -3.14
C LYS A 174 12.70 19.70 -1.77
N LYS A 175 11.81 18.83 -1.29
CA LYS A 175 11.18 18.96 0.03
C LYS A 175 12.18 18.69 1.15
N ALA A 176 13.05 17.69 0.99
CA ALA A 176 14.09 17.37 1.95
C ALA A 176 15.08 18.55 2.15
N LYS A 177 15.46 19.23 1.07
CA LYS A 177 16.28 20.45 1.11
C LYS A 177 15.56 21.64 1.76
N GLN A 178 14.26 21.78 1.51
CA GLN A 178 13.43 22.81 2.16
C GLN A 178 13.37 22.61 3.68
N LEU A 179 13.15 21.37 4.13
CA LEU A 179 13.05 21.00 5.54
C LEU A 179 14.40 20.98 6.28
N GLY A 180 15.53 21.06 5.56
CA GLY A 180 16.86 20.97 6.17
C GLY A 180 17.33 19.54 6.45
N LEU A 181 16.63 18.53 5.91
CA LEU A 181 17.10 17.14 5.92
C LEU A 181 18.32 17.00 5.00
N VAL A 182 18.29 17.64 3.83
CA VAL A 182 19.40 17.71 2.88
C VAL A 182 20.04 19.09 2.93
N ASP A 183 21.37 19.12 2.98
CA ASP A 183 22.17 20.34 3.10
C ASP A 183 22.62 20.89 1.75
N LYS A 184 22.82 20.07 0.72
CA LYS A 184 23.10 20.52 -0.66
C LYS A 184 22.48 19.56 -1.68
N VAL A 185 21.92 20.11 -2.75
CA VAL A 185 21.44 19.32 -3.88
C VAL A 185 22.47 19.46 -5.00
N VAL A 186 22.83 18.33 -5.61
CA VAL A 186 23.86 18.27 -6.66
C VAL A 186 23.36 17.43 -7.83
N ILE A 187 23.94 17.59 -9.01
CA ILE A 187 23.74 16.60 -10.07
C ILE A 187 24.40 15.27 -9.66
N PRO A 188 23.89 14.10 -10.10
CA PRO A 188 24.49 12.81 -9.77
C PRO A 188 25.96 12.72 -10.18
N TYR A 189 26.29 13.26 -11.37
CA TYR A 189 27.65 13.31 -11.91
C TYR A 189 28.53 14.21 -11.04
N GLY A 190 29.68 13.70 -10.60
CA GLY A 190 30.62 14.45 -9.73
C GLY A 190 30.21 14.55 -8.25
N MET A 191 29.15 13.84 -7.83
CA MET A 191 28.72 13.84 -6.42
C MET A 191 29.84 13.45 -5.45
N ARG A 192 30.67 12.46 -5.82
CA ARG A 192 31.84 12.00 -5.04
C ARG A 192 32.79 13.15 -4.73
N GLU A 193 33.24 13.85 -5.76
CA GLU A 193 34.20 14.96 -5.62
C GLU A 193 33.63 16.12 -4.81
N VAL A 194 32.34 16.41 -5.00
CA VAL A 194 31.65 17.42 -4.17
C VAL A 194 31.58 16.98 -2.71
N ALA A 195 31.34 15.71 -2.42
CA ALA A 195 31.32 15.19 -1.05
C ALA A 195 32.69 15.29 -0.37
N ILE A 196 33.76 14.90 -1.08
CA ILE A 196 35.15 14.99 -0.61
C ILE A 196 35.51 16.44 -0.32
N THR A 197 35.23 17.35 -1.25
CA THR A 197 35.49 18.79 -1.08
C THR A 197 34.78 19.34 0.16
N ILE A 198 33.51 18.97 0.36
CA ILE A 198 32.73 19.38 1.53
C ILE A 198 33.33 18.83 2.83
N ALA A 199 33.77 17.57 2.85
CA ALA A 199 34.41 16.98 4.02
C ALA A 199 35.68 17.76 4.41
N LEU A 200 36.51 18.10 3.43
CA LEU A 200 37.73 18.90 3.63
C LEU A 200 37.42 20.32 4.09
N ASP A 201 36.41 20.98 3.52
CA ASP A 201 36.00 22.33 3.90
C ASP A 201 35.44 22.38 5.33
N LEU A 202 34.72 21.34 5.75
CA LEU A 202 34.28 21.17 7.14
C LEU A 202 35.47 20.96 8.09
N ALA A 203 36.45 20.16 7.69
CA ALA A 203 37.66 19.90 8.48
C ALA A 203 38.46 21.19 8.71
N LYS A 204 38.58 22.00 7.65
CA LYS A 204 39.21 23.34 7.67
C LYS A 204 38.33 24.41 8.33
N LYS A 205 37.13 24.06 8.80
CA LYS A 205 36.13 24.99 9.39
C LYS A 205 35.78 26.18 8.49
N LYS A 206 35.86 26.02 7.16
CA LYS A 206 35.55 27.10 6.20
C LYS A 206 34.10 27.58 6.29
N PHE A 207 33.20 26.71 6.73
CA PHE A 207 31.83 27.08 7.04
C PHE A 207 31.31 26.26 8.22
N LYS A 208 30.30 26.81 8.91
CA LYS A 208 29.49 26.07 9.87
C LYS A 208 28.13 25.77 9.25
N ARG A 209 27.68 24.53 9.41
CA ARG A 209 26.33 24.14 8.99
C ARG A 209 25.29 24.96 9.74
N LYS A 210 24.53 25.78 9.02
CA LYS A 210 23.41 26.55 9.60
C LYS A 210 22.21 25.64 9.81
N ARG A 211 21.75 25.51 11.06
CA ARG A 211 20.47 24.82 11.35
C ARG A 211 19.33 25.70 10.87
N LYS A 212 18.48 25.17 10.00
CA LYS A 212 17.23 25.84 9.60
C LYS A 212 16.16 25.53 10.63
N ARG A 213 16.12 26.27 11.73
CA ARG A 213 15.02 26.23 12.70
C ARG A 213 14.24 27.52 12.63
N SER A 214 12.93 27.42 12.44
CA SER A 214 12.06 28.60 12.55
C SER A 214 11.85 28.96 14.02
N PHE A 215 11.45 30.21 14.30
CA PHE A 215 11.03 30.63 15.63
C PHE A 215 9.85 29.77 16.16
N VAL A 216 8.96 29.34 15.27
CA VAL A 216 7.86 28.44 15.60
C VAL A 216 8.38 27.07 16.05
N ASP A 217 9.38 26.52 15.37
CA ASP A 217 9.98 25.24 15.77
C ASP A 217 10.67 25.36 17.13
N ALA A 218 11.37 26.48 17.38
CA ALA A 218 12.00 26.74 18.67
C ALA A 218 10.97 26.81 19.81
N PHE A 219 9.83 27.49 19.58
CA PHE A 219 8.72 27.56 20.55
C PHE A 219 8.07 26.19 20.79
N LEU A 220 7.76 25.44 19.72
CA LEU A 220 7.16 24.11 19.83
C LEU A 220 8.10 23.08 20.46
N GLU A 221 9.41 23.32 20.42
CA GLU A 221 10.42 22.53 21.11
C GLU A 221 10.70 23.00 22.55
N SER A 222 10.00 24.00 23.09
CA SER A 222 10.03 24.32 24.52
C SER A 222 9.34 23.23 25.36
N SER A 223 9.60 23.17 26.67
CA SER A 223 8.98 22.19 27.55
C SER A 223 7.44 22.21 27.48
N PHE A 224 6.84 23.40 27.38
CA PHE A 224 5.39 23.56 27.22
C PHE A 224 4.92 23.21 25.79
N GLY A 225 5.62 23.72 24.77
CA GLY A 225 5.26 23.47 23.36
C GLY A 225 5.32 21.99 22.97
N ARG A 226 6.28 21.23 23.52
CA ARG A 226 6.41 19.79 23.28
C ARG A 226 5.18 19.02 23.74
N GLY A 227 4.63 19.37 24.91
CA GLY A 227 3.42 18.75 25.45
C GLY A 227 2.24 18.85 24.47
N VAL A 228 2.04 20.02 23.88
CA VAL A 228 0.98 20.26 22.87
C VAL A 228 1.20 19.41 21.61
N VAL A 229 2.43 19.38 21.08
CA VAL A 229 2.76 18.59 19.88
C VAL A 229 2.49 17.11 20.12
N PHE A 230 2.91 16.58 21.26
CA PHE A 230 2.68 15.16 21.59
C PHE A 230 1.20 14.84 21.80
N THR A 231 0.45 15.69 22.49
CA THR A 231 -1.00 15.51 22.67
C THR A 231 -1.74 15.53 21.32
N GLN A 232 -1.38 16.46 20.44
CA GLN A 232 -1.97 16.54 19.10
C GLN A 232 -1.58 15.33 18.23
N ALA A 233 -0.32 14.89 18.28
CA ALA A 233 0.14 13.69 17.58
C ALA A 233 -0.62 12.45 18.08
N THR A 234 -0.74 12.25 19.38
CA THR A 234 -1.51 11.15 19.98
C THR A 234 -2.97 11.21 19.55
N LYS A 235 -3.62 12.39 19.64
CA LYS A 235 -5.01 12.56 19.21
C LYS A 235 -5.22 12.22 17.73
N MET A 236 -4.29 12.62 16.87
CA MET A 236 -4.33 12.30 15.44
C MET A 236 -4.15 10.80 15.19
N VAL A 237 -3.17 10.17 15.86
CA VAL A 237 -2.94 8.72 15.78
C VAL A 237 -4.19 7.97 16.25
N MET A 238 -4.71 8.27 17.44
CA MET A 238 -5.91 7.61 17.97
C MET A 238 -7.13 7.79 17.07
N LYS A 239 -7.26 8.95 16.42
CA LYS A 239 -8.34 9.19 15.45
C LYS A 239 -8.20 8.33 14.18
N GLN A 240 -6.98 8.05 13.73
CA GLN A 240 -6.71 7.31 12.49
C GLN A 240 -6.60 5.81 12.70
N THR A 241 -6.07 5.38 13.84
CA THR A 241 -5.72 3.97 14.11
C THR A 241 -6.63 3.32 15.15
N HIS A 242 -7.44 4.10 15.85
CA HIS A 242 -8.24 3.65 16.99
C HIS A 242 -7.45 2.93 18.09
N GLY A 243 -6.13 3.13 18.14
CA GLY A 243 -5.24 2.44 19.08
C GLY A 243 -4.89 0.99 18.68
N LEU A 244 -5.33 0.52 17.50
CA LEU A 244 -5.12 -0.86 17.03
C LEU A 244 -3.68 -1.13 16.56
N TYR A 245 -2.92 -0.06 16.30
CA TYR A 245 -1.53 -0.11 15.85
C TYR A 245 -0.62 0.41 16.97
N PRO A 246 0.21 -0.45 17.61
CA PRO A 246 1.05 -0.03 18.73
C PRO A 246 2.24 0.84 18.30
N ALA A 247 2.80 0.62 17.10
CA ALA A 247 4.01 1.29 16.64
C ALA A 247 3.92 2.83 16.59
N PRO A 248 2.87 3.47 16.03
CA PRO A 248 2.71 4.93 16.08
C PRO A 248 2.76 5.52 17.50
N LEU A 249 2.15 4.84 18.49
CA LEU A 249 2.16 5.31 19.88
C LEU A 249 3.55 5.15 20.50
N SER A 250 4.22 4.03 20.22
CA SER A 250 5.62 3.79 20.63
C SER A 250 6.59 4.81 20.03
N ILE A 251 6.38 5.24 18.78
CA ILE A 251 7.18 6.31 18.14
C ILE A 251 7.01 7.64 18.90
N ILE A 252 5.77 8.02 19.22
CA ILE A 252 5.51 9.26 19.99
C ILE A 252 6.22 9.21 21.33
N GLU A 253 6.11 8.07 22.04
CA GLU A 253 6.73 7.89 23.34
C GLU A 253 8.26 7.88 23.27
N SER A 254 8.85 7.20 22.28
CA SER A 254 10.30 7.21 22.04
C SER A 254 10.84 8.65 21.88
N VAL A 255 10.18 9.45 21.02
CA VAL A 255 10.57 10.86 20.80
C VAL A 255 10.44 11.65 22.10
N ARG A 256 9.33 11.48 22.82
CA ARG A 256 9.06 12.14 24.11
C ARG A 256 10.14 11.82 25.14
N ARG A 257 10.48 10.54 25.32
CA ARG A 257 11.53 10.07 26.23
C ARG A 257 12.89 10.63 25.84
N GLY A 258 13.25 10.58 24.55
CA GLY A 258 14.51 11.14 24.07
C GLY A 258 14.67 12.64 24.38
N TYR A 259 13.59 13.42 24.42
CA TYR A 259 13.62 14.83 24.84
C TYR A 259 13.68 15.02 26.36
N LYS A 260 13.26 14.04 27.15
CA LYS A 260 13.27 14.07 28.63
C LYS A 260 14.59 13.57 29.22
N VAL A 261 15.12 12.45 28.73
CA VAL A 261 16.31 11.77 29.30
C VAL A 261 17.58 11.95 28.46
N GLY A 262 17.48 12.57 27.28
CA GLY A 262 18.59 12.72 26.33
C GLY A 262 18.63 11.61 25.27
N VAL A 263 19.42 11.83 24.22
CA VAL A 263 19.46 10.95 23.03
C VAL A 263 19.97 9.55 23.37
N VAL A 264 21.10 9.45 24.07
CA VAL A 264 21.75 8.14 24.36
C VAL A 264 20.82 7.27 25.21
N LYS A 265 20.32 7.79 26.34
CA LYS A 265 19.36 7.07 27.19
C LYS A 265 18.06 6.74 26.47
N GLY A 266 17.55 7.65 25.63
CA GLY A 266 16.39 7.41 24.78
C GLY A 266 16.60 6.24 23.82
N MET A 267 17.76 6.18 23.15
CA MET A 267 18.11 5.08 22.23
C MET A 267 18.19 3.75 22.97
N THR A 268 18.76 3.73 24.18
CA THR A 268 18.80 2.52 25.02
C THR A 268 17.40 2.06 25.41
N GLU A 269 16.48 2.98 25.70
CA GLU A 269 15.06 2.64 25.96
C GLU A 269 14.34 2.14 24.70
N ASP A 270 14.72 2.64 23.52
CA ASP A 270 14.15 2.22 22.22
C ASP A 270 14.47 0.76 21.89
N VAL A 271 15.58 0.20 22.40
CA VAL A 271 15.89 -1.23 22.26
C VAL A 271 14.74 -2.10 22.77
N LYS A 272 14.27 -1.81 23.98
CA LYS A 272 13.16 -2.54 24.60
C LYS A 272 11.83 -2.35 23.87
N ARG A 273 11.60 -1.14 23.32
CA ARG A 273 10.40 -0.85 22.53
C ARG A 273 10.39 -1.58 21.21
N PHE A 274 11.55 -1.63 20.55
CA PHE A 274 11.75 -2.35 19.31
C PHE A 274 11.53 -3.85 19.52
N GLY A 275 12.14 -4.45 20.54
CA GLY A 275 11.96 -5.86 20.86
C GLY A 275 10.49 -6.23 21.08
N ALA A 276 9.76 -5.41 21.86
CA ALA A 276 8.33 -5.64 22.11
C ALA A 276 7.47 -5.50 20.84
N LEU A 277 7.78 -4.53 19.95
CA LEU A 277 7.06 -4.37 18.69
C LEU A 277 7.36 -5.50 17.70
N ALA A 278 8.64 -5.89 17.55
CA ALA A 278 9.08 -6.88 16.56
C ALA A 278 8.38 -8.23 16.72
N VAL A 279 8.10 -8.64 17.96
CA VAL A 279 7.38 -9.91 18.24
C VAL A 279 5.86 -9.76 18.30
N SER A 280 5.32 -8.54 18.20
CA SER A 280 3.88 -8.31 18.26
C SER A 280 3.14 -8.97 17.08
N PRO A 281 1.91 -9.46 17.27
CA PRO A 281 1.11 -10.02 16.18
C PRO A 281 0.93 -9.05 15.01
N GLN A 282 0.76 -7.75 15.32
CA GLN A 282 0.59 -6.68 14.33
C GLN A 282 1.83 -6.52 13.46
N ALA A 283 3.03 -6.46 14.04
CA ALA A 283 4.26 -6.34 13.28
C ALA A 283 4.51 -7.60 12.43
N LYS A 284 4.28 -8.80 12.98
CA LYS A 284 4.40 -10.06 12.23
C LYS A 284 3.47 -10.10 11.00
N ALA A 285 2.22 -9.65 11.16
CA ALA A 285 1.26 -9.56 10.06
C ALA A 285 1.72 -8.56 8.98
N LEU A 286 2.14 -7.36 9.39
CA LEU A 286 2.57 -6.30 8.46
C LEU A 286 3.88 -6.66 7.73
N MET A 287 4.85 -7.26 8.42
CA MET A 287 6.08 -7.77 7.79
C MET A 287 5.76 -8.89 6.79
N THR A 288 4.89 -9.83 7.15
CA THR A 288 4.46 -10.90 6.24
C THR A 288 3.80 -10.33 4.99
N LEU A 289 2.91 -9.35 5.14
CA LEU A 289 2.29 -8.64 4.01
C LEU A 289 3.35 -7.96 3.13
N PHE A 290 4.35 -7.31 3.72
CA PHE A 290 5.45 -6.69 2.97
C PHE A 290 6.22 -7.71 2.10
N PHE A 291 6.56 -8.87 2.64
CA PHE A 291 7.23 -9.93 1.88
C PHE A 291 6.34 -10.49 0.78
N ASN A 292 5.07 -10.76 1.08
CA ASN A 292 4.10 -11.24 0.10
C ASN A 292 3.98 -10.27 -1.09
N MET A 293 3.84 -8.96 -0.82
CA MET A 293 3.80 -7.95 -1.87
C MET A 293 5.10 -7.87 -2.68
N THR A 294 6.25 -8.10 -2.04
CA THR A 294 7.55 -8.09 -2.71
C THR A 294 7.72 -9.30 -3.62
N ASP A 295 7.34 -10.49 -3.16
CA ASP A 295 7.40 -11.72 -3.95
C ASP A 295 6.40 -11.71 -5.10
N MET A 296 5.22 -11.12 -4.92
CA MET A 296 4.20 -11.03 -5.96
C MET A 296 4.60 -10.14 -7.15
N LYS A 297 5.64 -9.30 -7.00
CA LYS A 297 6.24 -8.57 -8.13
C LYS A 297 7.02 -9.48 -9.10
N LYS A 298 7.33 -10.71 -8.69
CA LYS A 298 7.93 -11.71 -9.58
C LYS A 298 6.81 -12.30 -10.44
N ASN A 299 7.10 -12.52 -11.72
CA ASN A 299 6.20 -13.25 -12.61
C ASN A 299 6.65 -14.73 -12.64
N PRO A 300 5.88 -15.66 -12.04
CA PRO A 300 6.24 -17.07 -11.95
C PRO A 300 5.82 -17.88 -13.19
N SER A 301 5.23 -17.25 -14.21
CA SER A 301 4.79 -17.95 -15.42
C SER A 301 5.98 -18.55 -16.19
N SER A 302 5.75 -19.70 -16.80
CA SER A 302 6.72 -20.38 -17.66
C SER A 302 6.87 -19.69 -19.03
N GLU A 303 5.80 -19.06 -19.51
CA GLU A 303 5.78 -18.27 -20.74
C GLU A 303 6.32 -16.84 -20.54
N LYS A 304 7.10 -16.36 -21.50
CA LYS A 304 7.67 -15.00 -21.45
C LYS A 304 6.60 -13.95 -21.77
N PRO A 305 6.50 -12.86 -20.98
CA PRO A 305 5.57 -11.77 -21.28
C PRO A 305 5.96 -11.09 -22.61
N ARG A 306 4.96 -10.74 -23.41
CA ARG A 306 5.16 -10.03 -24.68
C ARG A 306 5.10 -8.51 -24.47
N PRO A 307 5.89 -7.71 -25.20
CA PRO A 307 5.86 -6.26 -25.05
C PRO A 307 4.54 -5.67 -25.58
N VAL A 308 4.01 -4.68 -24.85
CA VAL A 308 2.78 -3.95 -25.22
C VAL A 308 3.17 -2.53 -25.68
N GLY A 309 3.60 -2.42 -26.95
CA GLY A 309 4.01 -1.14 -27.54
C GLY A 309 2.84 -0.15 -27.69
N LYS A 310 1.68 -0.64 -28.13
CA LYS A 310 0.43 0.14 -28.24
C LYS A 310 -0.64 -0.48 -27.34
N LEU A 311 -1.22 0.34 -26.46
CA LEU A 311 -2.37 0.03 -25.61
C LEU A 311 -3.60 0.78 -26.12
N ALA A 312 -4.78 0.16 -26.12
CA ALA A 312 -6.05 0.88 -26.18
C ALA A 312 -6.85 0.71 -24.89
N VAL A 313 -7.51 1.77 -24.44
CA VAL A 313 -8.42 1.76 -23.29
C VAL A 313 -9.81 2.16 -23.78
N MET A 314 -10.80 1.28 -23.58
CA MET A 314 -12.18 1.49 -24.02
C MET A 314 -13.00 2.12 -22.89
N GLY A 315 -13.53 3.31 -23.13
CA GLY A 315 -14.20 4.16 -22.14
C GLY A 315 -13.22 5.14 -21.51
N ALA A 316 -13.50 6.43 -21.60
CA ALA A 316 -12.70 7.53 -21.06
C ALA A 316 -13.23 8.06 -19.72
N GLY A 317 -14.16 7.33 -19.09
CA GLY A 317 -14.68 7.60 -17.76
C GLY A 317 -13.64 7.43 -16.65
N LEU A 318 -14.10 7.44 -15.39
CA LEU A 318 -13.24 7.42 -14.20
C LEU A 318 -12.21 6.28 -14.20
N MET A 319 -12.62 5.07 -14.58
CA MET A 319 -11.75 3.90 -14.63
C MET A 319 -10.76 3.99 -15.79
N GLY A 320 -11.25 4.21 -17.01
CA GLY A 320 -10.40 4.22 -18.20
C GLY A 320 -9.35 5.32 -18.20
N GLN A 321 -9.68 6.55 -17.78
CA GLN A 321 -8.66 7.61 -17.63
C GLN A 321 -7.60 7.23 -16.58
N GLY A 322 -7.99 6.47 -15.54
CA GLY A 322 -7.09 6.00 -14.49
C GLY A 322 -6.16 4.89 -14.98
N ILE A 323 -6.69 3.93 -15.75
CA ILE A 323 -5.96 2.84 -16.41
C ILE A 323 -4.95 3.41 -17.41
N ALA A 324 -5.38 4.37 -18.25
CA ALA A 324 -4.51 5.08 -19.17
C ALA A 324 -3.40 5.82 -18.42
N ALA A 325 -3.72 6.53 -17.33
CA ALA A 325 -2.74 7.30 -16.55
C ALA A 325 -1.63 6.44 -15.93
N VAL A 326 -1.93 5.22 -15.48
CA VAL A 326 -0.91 4.30 -14.94
C VAL A 326 -0.12 3.57 -16.04
N SER A 327 -0.55 3.66 -17.29
CA SER A 327 0.03 2.97 -18.44
C SER A 327 0.98 3.83 -19.29
N LEU A 328 0.98 5.17 -19.12
CA LEU A 328 1.75 6.11 -19.98
C LEU A 328 3.25 5.81 -20.07
N GLY A 329 3.83 5.25 -19.00
CA GLY A 329 5.26 4.93 -18.94
C GLY A 329 5.62 3.58 -19.58
N LEU A 330 4.63 2.79 -20.01
CA LEU A 330 4.81 1.39 -20.41
C LEU A 330 4.58 1.15 -21.90
N SER A 331 3.72 1.96 -22.52
CA SER A 331 3.43 1.90 -23.95
C SER A 331 3.92 3.18 -24.64
N ASP A 332 4.22 3.07 -25.94
CA ASP A 332 4.60 4.18 -26.81
C ASP A 332 3.39 4.99 -27.25
N THR A 333 2.23 4.32 -27.37
CA THR A 333 0.95 4.93 -27.70
C THR A 333 -0.15 4.37 -26.81
N VAL A 334 -0.98 5.25 -26.25
CA VAL A 334 -2.18 4.90 -25.49
C VAL A 334 -3.39 5.51 -26.19
N LEU A 335 -4.16 4.68 -26.87
CA LEU A 335 -5.44 5.08 -27.45
C LEU A 335 -6.47 5.17 -26.33
N LEU A 336 -7.16 6.31 -26.22
CA LEU A 336 -8.27 6.49 -25.30
C LEU A 336 -9.55 6.61 -26.12
N LYS A 337 -10.29 5.50 -26.21
CA LYS A 337 -11.46 5.38 -27.08
C LYS A 337 -12.73 5.64 -26.27
N ASP A 338 -13.62 6.50 -26.74
CA ASP A 338 -14.98 6.63 -26.19
C ASP A 338 -16.04 6.66 -27.30
N VAL A 339 -17.30 6.98 -27.00
CA VAL A 339 -18.38 7.12 -28.00
C VAL A 339 -18.24 8.39 -28.85
N SER A 340 -17.43 9.34 -28.41
CA SER A 340 -17.10 10.57 -29.13
C SER A 340 -15.69 11.04 -28.77
N VAL A 341 -15.03 11.76 -29.68
CA VAL A 341 -13.72 12.36 -29.42
C VAL A 341 -13.77 13.34 -28.23
N ASP A 342 -14.88 14.06 -28.05
CA ASP A 342 -15.05 14.98 -26.92
C ASP A 342 -15.04 14.26 -25.56
N ALA A 343 -15.71 13.11 -25.47
CA ALA A 343 -15.69 12.29 -24.25
C ALA A 343 -14.27 11.75 -23.98
N ALA A 344 -13.58 11.28 -25.02
CA ALA A 344 -12.17 10.87 -24.93
C ALA A 344 -11.25 12.01 -24.47
N ALA A 345 -11.42 13.20 -25.05
CA ALA A 345 -10.65 14.40 -24.71
C ALA A 345 -10.91 14.86 -23.25
N ALA A 346 -12.13 14.69 -22.73
CA ALA A 346 -12.45 14.96 -21.34
C ALA A 346 -11.64 14.06 -20.37
N GLY A 347 -11.51 12.76 -20.69
CA GLY A 347 -10.65 11.83 -19.96
C GLY A 347 -9.17 12.23 -20.03
N MET A 348 -8.69 12.59 -21.22
CA MET A 348 -7.32 13.07 -21.45
C MET A 348 -6.96 14.30 -20.60
N LYS A 349 -7.92 15.23 -20.41
CA LYS A 349 -7.75 16.40 -19.52
C LYS A 349 -7.48 16.00 -18.06
N GLN A 350 -8.13 14.93 -17.56
CA GLN A 350 -7.88 14.45 -16.20
C GLN A 350 -6.53 13.76 -16.07
N ILE A 351 -6.11 13.01 -17.10
CA ILE A 351 -4.76 12.44 -17.19
C ILE A 351 -3.72 13.56 -17.09
N HIS A 352 -3.88 14.63 -17.88
CA HIS A 352 -2.98 15.79 -17.84
C HIS A 352 -2.91 16.41 -16.44
N ARG A 353 -4.06 16.61 -15.77
CA ARG A 353 -4.10 17.11 -14.38
C ARG A 353 -3.33 16.21 -13.42
N GLY A 354 -3.39 14.89 -13.60
CA GLY A 354 -2.60 13.92 -12.85
C GLY A 354 -1.10 14.09 -13.06
N ILE A 355 -0.67 14.25 -14.32
CA ILE A 355 0.72 14.53 -14.70
C ILE A 355 1.20 15.83 -14.05
N GLN A 356 0.45 16.93 -14.14
CA GLN A 356 0.84 18.22 -13.56
C GLN A 356 0.98 18.16 -12.03
N LYS A 357 0.15 17.37 -11.32
CA LYS A 357 0.33 17.11 -9.89
C LYS A 357 1.66 16.40 -9.59
N ARG A 358 2.07 15.45 -10.43
CA ARG A 358 3.37 14.75 -10.32
C ARG A 358 4.54 15.70 -10.59
N VAL A 359 4.43 16.57 -11.59
CA VAL A 359 5.44 17.61 -11.87
C VAL A 359 5.58 18.58 -10.69
N LYS A 360 4.47 19.11 -10.18
CA LYS A 360 4.45 20.03 -9.04
C LYS A 360 5.05 19.43 -7.77
N SER A 361 4.84 18.14 -7.53
CA SER A 361 5.41 17.41 -6.38
C SER A 361 6.87 16.97 -6.59
N GLY A 362 7.44 17.19 -7.78
CA GLY A 362 8.79 16.75 -8.14
C GLY A 362 8.91 15.24 -8.41
N ALA A 363 7.78 14.54 -8.58
CA ALA A 363 7.75 13.12 -8.97
C ALA A 363 8.11 12.88 -10.42
N LEU A 364 8.01 13.91 -11.25
CA LEU A 364 8.25 13.89 -12.68
C LEU A 364 8.88 15.23 -13.08
N ARG A 365 9.79 15.24 -14.05
CA ARG A 365 10.27 16.51 -14.62
C ARG A 365 9.23 17.05 -15.59
N ARG A 366 9.26 18.36 -15.85
CA ARG A 366 8.28 19.01 -16.73
C ARG A 366 8.29 18.39 -18.13
N PHE A 367 9.48 18.26 -18.72
CA PHE A 367 9.65 17.67 -20.05
C PHE A 367 9.11 16.23 -20.12
N ASP A 368 9.51 15.38 -19.16
CA ASP A 368 9.01 14.00 -19.07
C ASP A 368 7.47 13.96 -18.96
N GLY A 369 6.87 14.92 -18.26
CA GLY A 369 5.42 15.06 -18.15
C GLY A 369 4.73 15.33 -19.49
N GLU A 370 5.24 16.29 -20.26
CA GLU A 370 4.70 16.59 -21.59
C GLU A 370 4.92 15.44 -22.58
N ALA A 371 6.08 14.77 -22.49
CA ALA A 371 6.36 13.59 -23.31
C ALA A 371 5.37 12.44 -23.02
N LEU A 372 5.05 12.17 -21.74
CA LEU A 372 4.03 11.17 -21.38
C LEU A 372 2.63 11.58 -21.85
N TYR A 373 2.31 12.87 -21.78
CA TYR A 373 1.01 13.38 -22.22
C TYR A 373 0.83 13.22 -23.75
N GLY A 374 1.88 13.48 -24.53
CA GLY A 374 1.88 13.32 -25.99
C GLY A 374 1.68 11.88 -26.49
N LYS A 375 1.75 10.88 -25.61
CA LYS A 375 1.45 9.48 -25.95
C LYS A 375 -0.05 9.14 -25.97
N VAL A 376 -0.89 10.00 -25.39
CA VAL A 376 -2.33 9.77 -25.30
C VAL A 376 -3.01 10.28 -26.56
N VAL A 377 -3.73 9.40 -27.26
CA VAL A 377 -4.45 9.75 -28.49
C VAL A 377 -5.95 9.49 -28.26
N PRO A 378 -6.79 10.54 -28.23
CA PRO A 378 -8.23 10.36 -28.12
C PRO A 378 -8.82 9.87 -29.44
N CYS A 379 -9.78 8.95 -29.40
CA CYS A 379 -10.52 8.50 -30.58
C CYS A 379 -11.94 8.05 -30.23
N ASP A 380 -12.78 7.90 -31.24
CA ASP A 380 -14.15 7.39 -31.15
C ASP A 380 -14.42 6.16 -32.02
N ASP A 381 -13.54 5.88 -32.98
CA ASP A 381 -13.56 4.70 -33.85
C ASP A 381 -12.39 3.73 -33.60
N TYR A 382 -12.32 2.69 -34.43
CA TYR A 382 -11.32 1.61 -34.37
C TYR A 382 -10.21 1.72 -35.43
N SER A 383 -10.17 2.81 -36.22
CA SER A 383 -9.25 2.95 -37.36
C SER A 383 -7.77 2.86 -36.96
N MET A 384 -7.43 3.27 -35.74
CA MET A 384 -6.05 3.28 -35.21
C MET A 384 -5.64 2.00 -34.47
N PHE A 385 -6.52 0.98 -34.39
CA PHE A 385 -6.33 -0.21 -33.56
C PHE A 385 -5.37 -1.24 -34.15
N LYS A 386 -5.00 -1.12 -35.44
CA LYS A 386 -3.99 -1.98 -36.05
C LYS A 386 -2.69 -1.98 -35.23
N ASN A 387 -2.11 -3.16 -35.02
CA ASN A 387 -0.90 -3.40 -34.20
C ASN A 387 -1.04 -3.01 -32.72
N THR A 388 -2.27 -2.94 -32.19
CA THR A 388 -2.49 -2.84 -30.73
C THR A 388 -2.11 -4.16 -30.08
N GLY A 389 -1.25 -4.10 -29.05
CA GLY A 389 -0.80 -5.30 -28.33
C GLY A 389 -1.80 -5.74 -27.25
N MET A 390 -2.52 -4.78 -26.67
CA MET A 390 -3.53 -5.03 -25.65
C MET A 390 -4.62 -3.96 -25.68
N VAL A 391 -5.87 -4.40 -25.50
CA VAL A 391 -7.03 -3.55 -25.25
C VAL A 391 -7.53 -3.82 -23.83
N ILE A 392 -7.73 -2.76 -23.04
CA ILE A 392 -8.38 -2.85 -21.73
C ILE A 392 -9.76 -2.20 -21.82
N GLU A 393 -10.80 -3.01 -21.65
CA GLU A 393 -12.20 -2.62 -21.72
C GLU A 393 -12.70 -2.12 -20.36
N ALA A 394 -13.21 -0.88 -20.31
CA ALA A 394 -13.75 -0.23 -19.12
C ALA A 394 -15.09 0.50 -19.42
N VAL A 395 -15.95 -0.11 -20.23
CA VAL A 395 -17.32 0.32 -20.53
C VAL A 395 -18.32 -0.17 -19.47
N PHE A 396 -19.60 0.18 -19.65
CA PHE A 396 -20.67 -0.18 -18.73
C PHE A 396 -20.78 -1.69 -18.48
N GLU A 397 -21.30 -2.05 -17.30
CA GLU A 397 -21.49 -3.43 -16.84
C GLU A 397 -22.72 -4.07 -17.52
N ASP A 398 -22.63 -4.25 -18.84
CA ASP A 398 -23.64 -4.90 -19.68
C ASP A 398 -22.98 -5.98 -20.55
N LEU A 399 -23.44 -7.22 -20.42
CA LEU A 399 -22.83 -8.37 -21.11
C LEU A 399 -22.89 -8.24 -22.63
N GLY A 400 -24.05 -7.82 -23.17
CA GLY A 400 -24.24 -7.67 -24.61
C GLY A 400 -23.33 -6.61 -25.21
N LEU A 401 -23.16 -5.46 -24.52
CA LEU A 401 -22.23 -4.42 -24.90
C LEU A 401 -20.79 -4.90 -24.87
N LYS A 402 -20.36 -5.59 -23.81
CA LYS A 402 -18.98 -6.11 -23.70
C LYS A 402 -18.67 -7.14 -24.78
N GLN A 403 -19.61 -8.03 -25.11
CA GLN A 403 -19.46 -8.98 -26.21
C GLN A 403 -19.34 -8.27 -27.57
N ARG A 404 -20.12 -7.23 -27.83
CA ARG A 404 -19.99 -6.42 -29.06
C ARG A 404 -18.63 -5.71 -29.14
N VAL A 405 -18.21 -5.05 -28.06
CA VAL A 405 -16.92 -4.37 -27.99
C VAL A 405 -15.76 -5.36 -28.22
N LEU A 406 -15.84 -6.58 -27.67
CA LEU A 406 -14.86 -7.62 -27.93
C LEU A 406 -14.81 -8.00 -29.42
N ALA A 407 -15.95 -8.22 -30.06
CA ALA A 407 -16.01 -8.55 -31.49
C ALA A 407 -15.42 -7.43 -32.37
N ASP A 408 -15.75 -6.15 -32.07
CA ASP A 408 -15.20 -4.99 -32.79
C ASP A 408 -13.68 -4.89 -32.62
N VAL A 409 -13.17 -5.13 -31.40
CA VAL A 409 -11.73 -5.18 -31.13
C VAL A 409 -11.10 -6.31 -31.92
N GLU A 410 -11.73 -7.49 -31.97
CA GLU A 410 -11.18 -8.62 -32.69
C GLU A 410 -11.07 -8.36 -34.19
N ALA A 411 -12.05 -7.68 -34.78
CA ALA A 411 -12.04 -7.27 -36.18
C ALA A 411 -10.98 -6.19 -36.48
N ALA A 412 -10.69 -5.30 -35.52
CA ALA A 412 -9.78 -4.17 -35.73
C ALA A 412 -8.32 -4.44 -35.35
N THR A 413 -8.02 -5.58 -34.73
CA THR A 413 -6.69 -5.93 -34.18
C THR A 413 -6.14 -7.25 -34.75
N GLY A 414 -4.82 -7.44 -34.62
CA GLY A 414 -4.16 -8.67 -35.06
C GLY A 414 -4.35 -9.84 -34.09
N ASP A 415 -3.99 -11.05 -34.53
CA ASP A 415 -4.23 -12.31 -33.81
C ASP A 415 -3.54 -12.45 -32.46
N SER A 416 -2.55 -11.61 -32.18
CA SER A 416 -1.83 -11.59 -30.91
C SER A 416 -2.33 -10.51 -29.93
N CYS A 417 -3.37 -9.75 -30.26
CA CYS A 417 -3.90 -8.72 -29.38
C CYS A 417 -4.61 -9.35 -28.18
N ILE A 418 -4.25 -8.92 -26.98
CA ILE A 418 -4.94 -9.30 -25.73
C ILE A 418 -6.18 -8.43 -25.58
N PHE A 419 -7.32 -9.05 -25.25
CA PHE A 419 -8.51 -8.33 -24.77
C PHE A 419 -8.65 -8.55 -23.27
N ALA A 420 -8.56 -7.47 -22.50
CA ALA A 420 -8.65 -7.49 -21.05
C ALA A 420 -9.91 -6.75 -20.59
N SER A 421 -10.84 -7.42 -19.91
CA SER A 421 -12.03 -6.74 -19.34
C SER A 421 -11.79 -6.27 -17.92
N ASN A 422 -12.14 -5.02 -17.61
CA ASN A 422 -12.17 -4.44 -16.26
C ASN A 422 -13.53 -4.63 -15.57
N THR A 423 -14.33 -5.62 -15.98
CA THR A 423 -15.59 -5.95 -15.31
C THR A 423 -15.37 -6.32 -13.84
N SER A 424 -16.39 -6.12 -13.00
CA SER A 424 -16.33 -6.34 -11.54
C SER A 424 -17.12 -7.56 -11.08
N ALA A 425 -18.10 -8.00 -11.88
CA ALA A 425 -19.02 -9.07 -11.52
C ALA A 425 -19.30 -10.07 -12.65
N LEU A 426 -19.23 -9.65 -13.93
CA LEU A 426 -19.53 -10.53 -15.05
C LEU A 426 -18.40 -11.55 -15.24
N PRO A 427 -18.70 -12.86 -15.32
CA PRO A 427 -17.71 -13.86 -15.62
C PRO A 427 -17.01 -13.60 -16.96
N ILE A 428 -15.69 -13.73 -16.99
CA ILE A 428 -14.88 -13.52 -18.21
C ILE A 428 -15.23 -14.54 -19.28
N GLY A 429 -15.57 -15.78 -18.89
CA GLY A 429 -16.03 -16.82 -19.80
C GLY A 429 -17.32 -16.44 -20.52
N ALA A 430 -18.23 -15.73 -19.86
CA ALA A 430 -19.46 -15.23 -20.50
C ALA A 430 -19.15 -14.10 -21.51
N ILE A 431 -18.20 -13.22 -21.19
CA ILE A 431 -17.74 -12.18 -22.14
C ILE A 431 -17.04 -12.83 -23.35
N ALA A 432 -16.23 -13.87 -23.11
CA ALA A 432 -15.46 -14.57 -24.13
C ALA A 432 -16.26 -15.61 -24.92
N GLU A 433 -17.53 -15.85 -24.60
CA GLU A 433 -18.34 -16.96 -25.15
C GLU A 433 -18.37 -16.96 -26.69
N LYS A 434 -18.47 -15.77 -27.29
CA LYS A 434 -18.54 -15.55 -28.74
C LYS A 434 -17.23 -15.02 -29.34
N ALA A 435 -16.15 -15.03 -28.57
CA ALA A 435 -14.86 -14.54 -29.04
C ALA A 435 -14.31 -15.44 -30.15
N ALA A 436 -13.73 -14.85 -31.19
CA ALA A 436 -12.99 -15.57 -32.21
C ALA A 436 -11.67 -16.14 -31.65
N ARG A 437 -11.07 -15.44 -30.68
CA ARG A 437 -9.78 -15.79 -30.05
C ARG A 437 -9.92 -15.78 -28.52
N PRO A 438 -10.75 -16.68 -27.93
CA PRO A 438 -11.00 -16.71 -26.49
C PRO A 438 -9.72 -16.92 -25.66
N GLN A 439 -8.69 -17.52 -26.25
CA GLN A 439 -7.39 -17.69 -25.63
C GLN A 439 -6.65 -16.38 -25.34
N ASN A 440 -7.02 -15.29 -26.04
CA ASN A 440 -6.49 -13.94 -25.83
C ASN A 440 -7.32 -13.10 -24.84
N VAL A 441 -8.43 -13.65 -24.34
CA VAL A 441 -9.35 -12.94 -23.45
C VAL A 441 -8.99 -13.21 -21.99
N ILE A 442 -8.88 -12.14 -21.21
CA ILE A 442 -8.53 -12.17 -19.78
C ILE A 442 -9.31 -11.11 -19.01
N GLY A 443 -9.47 -11.28 -17.70
CA GLY A 443 -9.91 -10.19 -16.82
C GLY A 443 -8.73 -9.41 -16.26
N MET A 444 -8.82 -8.08 -16.26
CA MET A 444 -7.91 -7.18 -15.55
C MET A 444 -8.76 -6.21 -14.71
N HIS A 445 -9.21 -6.68 -13.56
CA HIS A 445 -10.10 -5.95 -12.67
C HIS A 445 -9.28 -4.98 -11.79
N TYR A 446 -9.33 -3.69 -12.15
CA TYR A 446 -8.77 -2.58 -11.42
C TYR A 446 -9.76 -2.04 -10.38
N PHE A 447 -9.21 -1.52 -9.29
CA PHE A 447 -10.00 -0.94 -8.20
C PHE A 447 -10.02 0.59 -8.28
N SER A 448 -11.19 1.18 -8.04
CA SER A 448 -11.34 2.64 -8.07
C SER A 448 -10.93 3.29 -6.74
N PRO A 449 -10.23 4.44 -6.77
CA PRO A 449 -9.63 5.09 -7.93
C PRO A 449 -8.33 4.43 -8.39
N VAL A 450 -8.20 4.18 -9.70
CA VAL A 450 -7.12 3.33 -10.27
C VAL A 450 -5.71 3.79 -9.87
N PRO A 451 -5.29 5.06 -9.95
CA PRO A 451 -3.90 5.41 -9.58
C PRO A 451 -3.55 5.23 -8.09
N GLN A 452 -4.55 5.13 -7.21
CA GLN A 452 -4.38 5.03 -5.76
C GLN A 452 -4.47 3.59 -5.27
N MET A 453 -5.34 2.78 -5.87
CA MET A 453 -5.55 1.40 -5.43
C MET A 453 -4.41 0.49 -5.89
N PRO A 454 -3.75 -0.24 -4.98
CA PRO A 454 -2.56 -1.02 -5.33
C PRO A 454 -2.88 -2.39 -5.93
N LEU A 455 -4.09 -2.93 -5.75
CA LEU A 455 -4.46 -4.25 -6.27
C LEU A 455 -4.84 -4.20 -7.75
N LEU A 456 -4.49 -5.27 -8.46
CA LEU A 456 -5.08 -5.67 -9.74
C LEU A 456 -5.43 -7.16 -9.65
N GLU A 457 -6.69 -7.50 -9.88
CA GLU A 457 -7.15 -8.88 -9.93
C GLU A 457 -7.15 -9.36 -11.38
N ILE A 458 -6.36 -10.39 -11.67
CA ILE A 458 -6.23 -10.99 -13.00
C ILE A 458 -7.07 -12.25 -13.03
N ILE A 459 -8.05 -12.29 -13.93
CA ILE A 459 -9.02 -13.38 -13.99
C ILE A 459 -8.77 -14.24 -15.22
N THR A 460 -8.68 -15.55 -15.01
CA THR A 460 -8.35 -16.53 -16.04
C THR A 460 -9.50 -17.49 -16.28
N THR A 461 -9.78 -17.78 -17.54
CA THR A 461 -10.68 -18.86 -17.94
C THR A 461 -9.85 -20.10 -18.30
N PRO A 462 -10.46 -21.29 -18.40
CA PRO A 462 -9.77 -22.48 -18.91
C PRO A 462 -9.18 -22.32 -20.32
N LYS A 463 -9.70 -21.37 -21.12
CA LYS A 463 -9.21 -21.11 -22.49
C LYS A 463 -8.08 -20.08 -22.54
N THR A 464 -7.94 -19.22 -21.51
CA THR A 464 -6.95 -18.12 -21.50
C THR A 464 -5.53 -18.69 -21.59
N ALA A 465 -4.76 -18.26 -22.59
CA ALA A 465 -3.40 -18.76 -22.81
C ALA A 465 -2.42 -18.24 -21.75
N GLU A 466 -1.42 -19.06 -21.41
CA GLU A 466 -0.46 -18.71 -20.36
C GLU A 466 0.36 -17.44 -20.67
N TRP A 467 0.77 -17.24 -21.93
CA TRP A 467 1.49 -16.01 -22.33
C TRP A 467 0.65 -14.74 -22.14
N VAL A 468 -0.68 -14.83 -22.20
CA VAL A 468 -1.61 -13.72 -21.95
C VAL A 468 -1.63 -13.39 -20.47
N VAL A 469 -1.72 -14.40 -19.61
CA VAL A 469 -1.63 -14.25 -18.14
C VAL A 469 -0.29 -13.64 -17.75
N SER A 470 0.80 -14.15 -18.32
CA SER A 470 2.17 -13.65 -18.09
C SER A 470 2.29 -12.18 -18.50
N THR A 471 1.77 -11.81 -19.68
CA THR A 471 1.80 -10.43 -20.19
C THR A 471 0.97 -9.50 -19.33
N ALA A 472 -0.27 -9.87 -18.98
CA ALA A 472 -1.14 -9.06 -18.13
C ALA A 472 -0.55 -8.83 -16.73
N ARG A 473 0.05 -9.86 -16.12
CA ARG A 473 0.71 -9.78 -14.81
C ARG A 473 1.94 -8.89 -14.84
N ASP A 474 2.81 -9.05 -15.84
CA ASP A 474 3.99 -8.20 -16.00
C ASP A 474 3.59 -6.74 -16.23
N TYR A 475 2.60 -6.50 -17.09
CA TYR A 475 2.09 -5.17 -17.37
C TYR A 475 1.50 -4.51 -16.12
N GLY A 476 0.62 -5.22 -15.40
CA GLY A 476 0.05 -4.76 -14.12
C GLY A 476 1.12 -4.46 -13.07
N THR A 477 2.13 -5.33 -12.95
CA THR A 477 3.26 -5.12 -12.03
C THR A 477 4.04 -3.86 -12.39
N LYS A 478 4.31 -3.64 -13.69
CA LYS A 478 4.99 -2.44 -14.19
C LYS A 478 4.17 -1.15 -14.03
N GLN A 479 2.84 -1.25 -14.00
CA GLN A 479 1.95 -0.13 -13.62
C GLN A 479 2.05 0.22 -12.12
N GLY A 480 2.79 -0.58 -11.33
CA GLY A 480 2.92 -0.43 -9.89
C GLY A 480 1.78 -1.11 -9.12
N LYS A 481 1.09 -2.08 -9.74
CA LYS A 481 0.07 -2.90 -9.07
C LYS A 481 0.68 -4.15 -8.45
N THR A 482 0.05 -4.62 -7.38
CA THR A 482 0.21 -5.98 -6.87
C THR A 482 -0.86 -6.84 -7.54
N CYS A 483 -0.44 -7.84 -8.31
CA CYS A 483 -1.34 -8.67 -9.09
C CYS A 483 -1.65 -9.98 -8.38
N ILE A 484 -2.93 -10.29 -8.17
CA ILE A 484 -3.41 -11.65 -7.82
C ILE A 484 -3.96 -12.32 -9.07
N VAL A 485 -3.78 -13.63 -9.21
CA VAL A 485 -4.38 -14.41 -10.30
C VAL A 485 -5.45 -15.29 -9.72
N VAL A 486 -6.65 -15.21 -10.28
CA VAL A 486 -7.83 -15.95 -9.84
C VAL A 486 -8.50 -16.64 -11.02
N LYS A 487 -9.21 -17.73 -10.74
CA LYS A 487 -10.07 -18.36 -11.75
C LYS A 487 -11.36 -17.57 -11.92
N ASP A 488 -11.93 -17.70 -13.11
CA ASP A 488 -13.21 -17.11 -13.44
C ASP A 488 -14.35 -17.68 -12.60
N GLY A 489 -15.33 -16.83 -12.32
CA GLY A 489 -16.50 -17.13 -11.51
C GLY A 489 -17.26 -15.84 -11.19
N PRO A 490 -18.55 -15.92 -10.82
CA PRO A 490 -19.34 -14.74 -10.46
C PRO A 490 -18.66 -13.92 -9.34
N GLY A 491 -18.35 -12.65 -9.62
CA GLY A 491 -17.65 -11.77 -8.68
C GLY A 491 -16.20 -12.15 -8.34
N PHE A 492 -15.61 -13.11 -9.06
CA PHE A 492 -14.21 -13.53 -8.93
C PHE A 492 -13.84 -13.91 -7.50
N TYR A 493 -12.75 -13.36 -6.96
CA TYR A 493 -12.44 -13.46 -5.54
C TYR A 493 -12.93 -12.22 -4.78
N THR A 494 -12.53 -11.03 -5.22
CA THR A 494 -12.69 -9.82 -4.39
C THR A 494 -14.15 -9.40 -4.21
N THR A 495 -14.91 -9.23 -5.29
CA THR A 495 -16.34 -8.87 -5.23
C THR A 495 -17.14 -9.96 -4.51
N ARG A 496 -16.81 -11.23 -4.78
CA ARG A 496 -17.44 -12.39 -4.17
C ARG A 496 -17.35 -12.41 -2.65
N ILE A 497 -16.18 -12.14 -2.06
CA ILE A 497 -16.02 -12.15 -0.59
C ILE A 497 -16.52 -10.86 0.06
N LEU A 498 -16.59 -9.74 -0.67
CA LEU A 498 -17.11 -8.48 -0.16
C LEU A 498 -18.63 -8.52 0.01
N ALA A 499 -19.34 -9.13 -0.94
CA ALA A 499 -20.79 -9.06 -1.00
C ALA A 499 -21.48 -9.66 0.26
N PRO A 500 -21.06 -10.84 0.81
CA PRO A 500 -21.62 -11.36 2.05
C PRO A 500 -21.45 -10.43 3.26
N LEU A 501 -20.30 -9.76 3.37
CA LEU A 501 -20.02 -8.79 4.44
C LEU A 501 -20.98 -7.60 4.36
N LEU A 502 -21.17 -7.05 3.16
CA LEU A 502 -22.10 -5.94 2.96
C LEU A 502 -23.55 -6.36 3.18
N ASN A 503 -23.93 -7.55 2.74
CA ASN A 503 -25.27 -8.09 2.97
C ASN A 503 -25.57 -8.22 4.46
N GLU A 504 -24.66 -8.81 5.24
CA GLU A 504 -24.86 -8.97 6.69
C GLU A 504 -24.90 -7.62 7.43
N ALA A 505 -24.14 -6.62 6.97
CA ALA A 505 -24.26 -5.26 7.50
C ALA A 505 -25.65 -4.67 7.26
N VAL A 506 -26.26 -4.90 6.10
CA VAL A 506 -27.64 -4.45 5.82
C VAL A 506 -28.65 -5.26 6.63
N VAL A 507 -28.49 -6.59 6.74
CA VAL A 507 -29.34 -7.45 7.57
C VAL A 507 -29.35 -6.98 9.03
N LEU A 508 -28.20 -6.56 9.59
CA LEU A 508 -28.16 -5.95 10.93
C LEU A 508 -29.02 -4.69 11.03
N VAL A 509 -29.06 -3.86 9.99
CA VAL A 509 -29.97 -2.70 9.93
C VAL A 509 -31.43 -3.16 9.89
N GLU A 510 -31.76 -4.17 9.08
CA GLU A 510 -33.10 -4.76 9.03
C GLU A 510 -33.54 -5.29 10.41
N GLU A 511 -32.60 -5.86 11.18
CA GLU A 511 -32.85 -6.45 12.51
C GLU A 511 -32.92 -5.46 13.69
N GLY A 512 -32.64 -4.17 13.49
CA GLY A 512 -32.72 -3.17 14.57
C GLY A 512 -31.50 -2.28 14.76
N ALA A 513 -30.36 -2.56 14.12
CA ALA A 513 -29.11 -1.87 14.43
C ALA A 513 -29.08 -0.43 13.87
N ASP A 514 -28.35 0.45 14.57
CA ASP A 514 -28.06 1.79 14.07
C ASP A 514 -26.90 1.76 13.07
N ILE A 515 -27.04 2.49 11.95
CA ILE A 515 -26.04 2.49 10.88
C ILE A 515 -24.69 3.08 11.33
N HIS A 516 -24.69 4.04 12.27
CA HIS A 516 -23.44 4.59 12.80
C HIS A 516 -22.74 3.61 13.73
N ASP A 517 -23.49 2.84 14.51
CA ASP A 517 -22.94 1.81 15.39
C ASP A 517 -22.30 0.68 14.58
N ILE A 518 -22.92 0.25 13.47
CA ILE A 518 -22.32 -0.72 12.54
C ILE A 518 -21.00 -0.19 11.98
N ASP A 519 -21.01 1.01 11.40
CA ASP A 519 -19.79 1.61 10.84
C ASP A 519 -18.71 1.79 11.90
N ARG A 520 -19.09 2.23 13.12
CA ARG A 520 -18.15 2.40 14.23
C ARG A 520 -17.56 1.09 14.71
N ALA A 521 -18.37 0.05 14.85
CA ALA A 521 -17.90 -1.29 15.24
C ALA A 521 -16.87 -1.81 14.24
N MET A 522 -17.10 -1.63 12.94
CA MET A 522 -16.15 -2.07 11.91
C MET A 522 -14.88 -1.21 11.81
N HIS A 523 -14.95 0.10 12.11
CA HIS A 523 -13.73 0.91 12.29
C HIS A 523 -12.90 0.42 13.50
N LEU A 524 -13.56 0.04 14.60
CA LEU A 524 -12.88 -0.54 15.77
C LEU A 524 -12.36 -1.96 15.52
N PHE A 525 -12.92 -2.68 14.54
CA PHE A 525 -12.34 -3.93 14.05
C PHE A 525 -11.05 -3.68 13.26
N GLY A 526 -11.00 -2.54 12.56
CA GLY A 526 -9.83 -2.04 11.84
C GLY A 526 -10.07 -1.68 10.37
N TYR A 527 -11.31 -1.75 9.88
CA TYR A 527 -11.61 -1.38 8.48
C TYR A 527 -11.45 0.14 8.29
N PRO A 528 -10.92 0.59 7.14
CA PRO A 528 -10.72 2.01 6.86
C PRO A 528 -12.04 2.75 6.59
N VAL A 529 -13.07 2.04 6.15
CA VAL A 529 -14.41 2.55 5.86
C VAL A 529 -15.42 1.55 6.42
N GLY A 530 -16.41 2.03 7.16
CA GLY A 530 -17.51 1.19 7.64
C GLY A 530 -18.39 0.69 6.48
N PRO A 531 -19.01 -0.50 6.61
CA PRO A 531 -19.70 -1.16 5.51
C PRO A 531 -20.91 -0.37 4.99
N ILE A 532 -21.64 0.37 5.85
CA ILE A 532 -22.78 1.18 5.39
C ILE A 532 -22.28 2.38 4.57
N THR A 533 -21.23 3.05 5.06
CA THR A 533 -20.58 4.10 4.25
C THR A 533 -20.05 3.53 2.94
N LEU A 534 -19.46 2.33 2.95
CA LEU A 534 -18.90 1.71 1.75
C LEU A 534 -19.98 1.43 0.69
N ILE A 535 -21.16 0.94 1.08
CA ILE A 535 -22.29 0.74 0.15
C ILE A 535 -22.66 2.05 -0.56
N ASP A 536 -22.74 3.16 0.18
CA ASP A 536 -23.03 4.46 -0.41
C ASP A 536 -21.91 4.98 -1.32
N GLU A 537 -20.63 4.71 -1.00
CA GLU A 537 -19.50 5.18 -1.79
C GLU A 537 -19.33 4.41 -3.09
N VAL A 538 -19.57 3.09 -3.07
CA VAL A 538 -19.59 2.23 -4.26
C VAL A 538 -20.83 2.55 -5.11
N GLY A 539 -21.98 2.72 -4.46
CA GLY A 539 -23.27 2.98 -5.08
C GLY A 539 -24.24 1.83 -4.85
N ILE A 540 -25.44 2.17 -4.37
CA ILE A 540 -26.50 1.22 -4.03
C ILE A 540 -26.95 0.41 -5.26
N ASP A 541 -26.96 1.03 -6.44
CA ASP A 541 -27.34 0.37 -7.69
C ASP A 541 -26.32 -0.66 -8.17
N VAL A 542 -25.02 -0.37 -7.99
CA VAL A 542 -23.95 -1.33 -8.24
C VAL A 542 -24.08 -2.50 -7.27
N GLY A 543 -24.30 -2.23 -5.98
CA GLY A 543 -24.55 -3.25 -4.97
C GLY A 543 -25.74 -4.15 -5.33
N ALA A 544 -26.87 -3.56 -5.75
CA ALA A 544 -28.06 -4.32 -6.16
C ALA A 544 -27.79 -5.21 -7.40
N HIS A 545 -27.02 -4.71 -8.38
CA HIS A 545 -26.63 -5.51 -9.54
C HIS A 545 -25.73 -6.69 -9.16
N VAL A 546 -24.72 -6.45 -8.31
CA VAL A 546 -23.83 -7.51 -7.79
C VAL A 546 -24.62 -8.55 -6.99
N SER A 547 -25.52 -8.12 -6.10
CA SER A 547 -26.38 -9.04 -5.34
C SER A 547 -27.26 -9.92 -6.22
N LYS A 548 -27.72 -9.40 -7.38
CA LYS A 548 -28.44 -10.21 -8.37
C LYS A 548 -27.51 -11.22 -9.05
N GLY A 549 -26.32 -10.80 -9.46
CA GLY A 549 -25.34 -11.67 -10.13
C GLY A 549 -24.78 -12.78 -9.22
N LEU A 550 -24.70 -12.54 -7.91
CA LEU A 550 -24.27 -13.52 -6.90
C LEU A 550 -25.44 -14.29 -6.26
N GLY A 551 -26.67 -14.10 -6.73
CA GLY A 551 -27.88 -14.61 -6.08
C GLY A 551 -27.89 -16.13 -5.90
N GLU A 552 -27.46 -16.89 -6.92
CA GLU A 552 -27.37 -18.36 -6.84
C GLU A 552 -26.34 -18.81 -5.81
N ALA A 553 -25.15 -18.18 -5.81
CA ALA A 553 -24.11 -18.45 -4.82
C ALA A 553 -24.62 -18.16 -3.41
N PHE A 554 -25.30 -17.02 -3.19
CA PHE A 554 -25.91 -16.68 -1.90
C PHE A 554 -26.97 -17.69 -1.48
N ALA A 555 -27.86 -18.07 -2.39
CA ALA A 555 -28.90 -19.06 -2.11
C ALA A 555 -28.31 -20.41 -1.67
N SER A 556 -27.22 -20.87 -2.32
CA SER A 556 -26.53 -22.11 -1.91
C SER A 556 -25.91 -22.05 -0.51
N ARG A 557 -25.69 -20.84 0.02
CA ARG A 557 -25.20 -20.62 1.40
C ARG A 557 -26.33 -20.39 2.39
N GLY A 558 -27.60 -20.50 1.97
CA GLY A 558 -28.74 -20.11 2.82
C GLY A 558 -28.78 -18.61 3.12
N MET A 559 -28.07 -17.79 2.34
CA MET A 559 -28.13 -16.34 2.43
C MET A 559 -29.34 -15.83 1.65
N LYS A 560 -30.14 -14.98 2.29
CA LYS A 560 -31.15 -14.17 1.60
C LYS A 560 -30.52 -12.83 1.25
N SER A 561 -30.57 -12.48 -0.03
CA SER A 561 -30.24 -11.12 -0.46
C SER A 561 -31.21 -10.15 0.21
N SER A 562 -30.68 -9.13 0.89
CA SER A 562 -31.51 -8.10 1.52
C SER A 562 -32.41 -7.43 0.48
N SER A 563 -33.70 -7.29 0.81
CA SER A 563 -34.67 -6.57 -0.02
C SER A 563 -34.48 -5.05 0.02
N ALA A 564 -33.68 -4.55 0.97
CA ALA A 564 -33.46 -3.13 1.20
C ALA A 564 -32.76 -2.44 0.03
N LEU A 565 -31.70 -3.02 -0.55
CA LEU A 565 -30.96 -2.36 -1.64
C LEU A 565 -31.82 -2.18 -2.91
N PRO A 566 -32.57 -3.19 -3.39
CA PRO A 566 -33.54 -3.00 -4.46
C PRO A 566 -34.61 -1.94 -4.13
N ALA A 567 -35.21 -1.98 -2.94
CA ALA A 567 -36.25 -1.03 -2.54
C ALA A 567 -35.73 0.42 -2.46
N LEU A 568 -34.49 0.61 -2.00
CA LEU A 568 -33.82 1.90 -1.99
C LEU A 568 -33.57 2.41 -3.41
N LEU A 569 -33.12 1.53 -4.31
CA LEU A 569 -32.87 1.87 -5.71
C LEU A 569 -34.14 2.34 -6.43
N GLU A 570 -35.26 1.63 -6.24
CA GLU A 570 -36.57 2.02 -6.79
C GLU A 570 -37.01 3.42 -6.33
N LYS A 571 -36.64 3.80 -5.10
CA LYS A 571 -36.91 5.14 -4.53
C LYS A 571 -35.84 6.18 -4.87
N GLY A 572 -34.94 5.85 -5.81
CA GLY A 572 -33.91 6.75 -6.32
C GLY A 572 -32.71 6.94 -5.39
N TYR A 573 -32.50 6.09 -4.39
CA TYR A 573 -31.30 6.13 -3.57
C TYR A 573 -30.14 5.49 -4.33
N LYS A 574 -29.05 6.25 -4.49
CA LYS A 574 -27.88 5.85 -5.29
C LYS A 574 -26.58 6.08 -4.54
N GLY A 575 -26.64 6.51 -3.28
CA GLY A 575 -25.49 6.75 -2.42
C GLY A 575 -24.85 8.12 -2.67
N LYS A 576 -23.52 8.19 -2.57
CA LYS A 576 -22.73 9.41 -2.69
C LYS A 576 -22.89 10.11 -4.04
N LYS A 577 -23.15 9.36 -5.12
CA LYS A 577 -23.20 9.88 -6.48
C LYS A 577 -24.38 10.82 -6.76
N ASN A 578 -25.55 10.55 -6.19
CA ASN A 578 -26.69 11.48 -6.21
C ASN A 578 -26.93 12.13 -4.85
N LYS A 579 -25.93 12.01 -3.97
CA LYS A 579 -25.90 12.55 -2.61
C LYS A 579 -26.95 12.01 -1.64
N LYS A 580 -27.64 10.92 -1.99
CA LYS A 580 -28.76 10.33 -1.25
C LYS A 580 -28.60 8.81 -1.13
N GLY A 581 -28.31 8.32 0.06
CA GLY A 581 -28.08 6.91 0.39
C GLY A 581 -28.55 6.55 1.79
N PHE A 582 -27.85 5.62 2.46
CA PHE A 582 -28.03 5.42 3.91
C PHE A 582 -27.71 6.70 4.69
N TYR A 583 -26.74 7.46 4.18
CA TYR A 583 -26.40 8.78 4.64
C TYR A 583 -26.76 9.90 3.65
N ARG A 584 -26.80 11.12 4.17
CA ARG A 584 -26.89 12.35 3.39
C ARG A 584 -25.51 12.91 3.05
N TYR A 585 -25.29 13.25 1.79
CA TYR A 585 -24.03 13.85 1.30
C TYR A 585 -24.20 15.29 0.82
N ASP A 586 -25.43 15.79 0.84
CA ASP A 586 -25.79 17.18 0.58
C ASP A 586 -25.70 18.06 1.84
N VAL A 587 -25.68 17.44 3.03
CA VAL A 587 -25.54 18.13 4.32
C VAL A 587 -24.12 17.99 4.85
N PRO A 588 -23.51 19.06 5.41
CA PRO A 588 -22.20 18.97 6.04
C PRO A 588 -22.23 18.07 7.28
N LYS A 589 -21.11 17.41 7.56
CA LYS A 589 -20.96 16.57 8.76
C LYS A 589 -21.07 17.41 10.04
N LYS A 590 -21.86 16.97 11.02
CA LYS A 590 -21.94 17.59 12.35
C LYS A 590 -20.99 16.87 13.30
N LYS A 591 -20.05 17.59 13.91
CA LYS A 591 -18.99 17.02 14.78
C LYS A 591 -18.23 15.84 14.14
N GLY A 592 -18.10 15.84 12.81
CA GLY A 592 -17.42 14.78 12.05
C GLY A 592 -18.27 13.55 11.72
N VAL A 593 -19.52 13.50 12.19
CA VAL A 593 -20.49 12.45 11.90
C VAL A 593 -21.37 12.88 10.72
N ARG A 594 -21.60 11.97 9.76
CA ARG A 594 -22.49 12.21 8.63
C ARG A 594 -23.94 11.99 9.08
N ALA A 595 -24.88 12.81 8.64
CA ALA A 595 -26.28 12.61 8.97
C ALA A 595 -26.83 11.36 8.27
N SER A 596 -27.61 10.54 8.99
CA SER A 596 -28.45 9.50 8.39
C SER A 596 -29.55 10.14 7.54
N ASP A 597 -30.02 9.42 6.52
CA ASP A 597 -31.23 9.81 5.81
C ASP A 597 -32.46 9.55 6.69
N PRO A 598 -33.41 10.51 6.83
CA PRO A 598 -34.51 10.39 7.79
C PRO A 598 -35.46 9.23 7.47
N ASP A 599 -35.56 8.84 6.19
CA ASP A 599 -36.42 7.74 5.77
C ASP A 599 -35.71 6.38 5.82
N ILE A 600 -34.38 6.33 6.02
CA ILE A 600 -33.60 5.10 5.80
C ILE A 600 -34.15 3.92 6.59
N TYR A 601 -34.42 4.10 7.88
CA TYR A 601 -34.90 3.02 8.75
C TYR A 601 -36.27 2.53 8.32
N ARG A 602 -37.19 3.43 7.94
CA ARG A 602 -38.51 3.05 7.39
C ARG A 602 -38.40 2.28 6.07
N LEU A 603 -37.38 2.59 5.26
CA LEU A 603 -37.18 2.00 3.94
C LEU A 603 -36.51 0.64 3.96
N VAL A 604 -35.60 0.41 4.91
CA VAL A 604 -34.87 -0.87 5.03
C VAL A 604 -35.55 -1.85 5.97
N GLY A 605 -36.47 -1.40 6.83
CA GLY A 605 -37.34 -2.29 7.62
C GLY A 605 -37.86 -1.63 8.90
N ASN A 606 -39.11 -1.90 9.25
CA ASN A 606 -39.77 -1.27 10.41
C ASN A 606 -39.44 -1.95 11.76
N ALA A 607 -38.37 -2.75 11.85
CA ALA A 607 -38.01 -3.40 13.10
C ALA A 607 -37.63 -2.35 14.18
N PRO A 608 -38.04 -2.54 15.44
CA PRO A 608 -37.73 -1.62 16.51
C PRO A 608 -36.20 -1.49 16.66
N ARG A 609 -35.71 -0.26 16.79
CA ARG A 609 -34.28 0.00 16.95
C ARG A 609 -33.82 -0.55 18.29
N LYS A 610 -32.75 -1.36 18.26
CA LYS A 610 -32.16 -1.93 19.47
C LYS A 610 -30.63 -1.81 19.41
N LYS A 611 -30.02 -1.77 20.58
CA LYS A 611 -28.57 -1.71 20.71
C LYS A 611 -28.00 -3.12 20.57
N PHE A 612 -27.02 -3.27 19.69
CA PHE A 612 -26.24 -4.50 19.56
C PHE A 612 -24.89 -4.31 20.23
N ASP A 613 -24.33 -5.41 20.73
CA ASP A 613 -22.94 -5.39 21.17
C ASP A 613 -21.99 -5.23 19.98
N PHE A 614 -20.92 -4.46 20.17
CA PHE A 614 -19.95 -4.21 19.10
C PHE A 614 -19.20 -5.48 18.73
N ALA A 615 -18.92 -6.38 19.67
CA ALA A 615 -18.27 -7.65 19.34
C ALA A 615 -19.18 -8.52 18.47
N GLU A 616 -20.49 -8.55 18.76
CA GLU A 616 -21.46 -9.26 17.91
C GLU A 616 -21.51 -8.69 16.48
N ILE A 617 -21.58 -7.36 16.32
CA ILE A 617 -21.55 -6.73 14.99
C ILE A 617 -20.25 -7.11 14.26
N GLN A 618 -19.11 -6.98 14.94
CA GLN A 618 -17.80 -7.28 14.36
C GLN A 618 -17.71 -8.74 13.90
N GLN A 619 -18.13 -9.68 14.73
CA GLN A 619 -18.09 -11.11 14.42
C GLN A 619 -19.03 -11.43 13.26
N ARG A 620 -20.31 -11.03 13.34
CA ARG A 620 -21.28 -11.30 12.27
C ARG A 620 -20.80 -10.77 10.92
N VAL A 621 -20.38 -9.52 10.86
CA VAL A 621 -19.98 -8.87 9.60
C VAL A 621 -18.66 -9.42 9.05
N SER A 622 -17.63 -9.57 9.90
CA SER A 622 -16.31 -10.02 9.42
C SER A 622 -16.26 -11.50 9.06
N LEU A 623 -16.97 -12.36 9.79
CA LEU A 623 -16.96 -13.81 9.55
C LEU A 623 -17.59 -14.18 8.20
N MET A 624 -18.55 -13.40 7.70
CA MET A 624 -19.11 -13.64 6.37
C MET A 624 -18.06 -13.53 5.26
N MET A 625 -17.18 -12.53 5.33
CA MET A 625 -16.06 -12.40 4.38
C MET A 625 -15.01 -13.49 4.58
N VAL A 626 -14.68 -13.81 5.83
CA VAL A 626 -13.66 -14.83 6.16
C VAL A 626 -14.11 -16.21 5.66
N ASN A 627 -15.38 -16.56 5.86
CA ASN A 627 -15.95 -17.82 5.42
C ASN A 627 -15.99 -17.93 3.90
N GLU A 628 -16.43 -16.86 3.21
CA GLU A 628 -16.47 -16.86 1.74
C GLU A 628 -15.05 -16.88 1.14
N ALA A 629 -14.06 -16.26 1.80
CA ALA A 629 -12.66 -16.40 1.40
C ALA A 629 -12.17 -17.84 1.51
N ALA A 630 -12.51 -18.54 2.60
CA ALA A 630 -12.18 -19.96 2.77
C ALA A 630 -12.84 -20.82 1.68
N LEU A 631 -14.09 -20.53 1.30
CA LEU A 631 -14.78 -21.19 0.19
C LEU A 631 -14.10 -20.92 -1.16
N CYS A 632 -13.67 -19.69 -1.42
CA CYS A 632 -12.90 -19.38 -2.64
C CYS A 632 -11.61 -20.18 -2.74
N LEU A 633 -10.95 -20.47 -1.61
CA LEU A 633 -9.79 -21.36 -1.58
C LEU A 633 -10.19 -22.82 -1.82
N GLN A 634 -11.25 -23.29 -1.14
CA GLN A 634 -11.76 -24.66 -1.25
C GLN A 634 -12.19 -25.00 -2.69
N GLU A 635 -12.80 -24.05 -3.39
CA GLU A 635 -13.24 -24.18 -4.78
C GLU A 635 -12.12 -23.92 -5.80
N GLY A 636 -10.92 -23.56 -5.32
CA GLY A 636 -9.76 -23.30 -6.16
C GLY A 636 -9.88 -22.04 -7.03
N ILE A 637 -10.73 -21.06 -6.63
CA ILE A 637 -10.79 -19.73 -7.25
C ILE A 637 -9.48 -18.99 -7.04
N ILE A 638 -8.91 -19.08 -5.84
CA ILE A 638 -7.56 -18.61 -5.52
C ILE A 638 -6.62 -19.80 -5.37
N ALA A 639 -5.36 -19.62 -5.79
CA ALA A 639 -4.36 -20.68 -5.74
C ALA A 639 -3.84 -20.97 -4.31
N GLY A 640 -3.94 -19.98 -3.40
CA GLY A 640 -3.49 -20.16 -2.03
C GLY A 640 -3.83 -18.98 -1.10
N PRO A 641 -3.65 -19.18 0.22
CA PRO A 641 -3.98 -18.17 1.24
C PRO A 641 -3.32 -16.82 1.02
N ARG A 642 -2.08 -16.80 0.50
CA ARG A 642 -1.31 -15.57 0.25
C ARG A 642 -2.06 -14.61 -0.67
N ASP A 643 -2.55 -15.12 -1.80
CA ASP A 643 -3.18 -14.29 -2.82
C ASP A 643 -4.55 -13.79 -2.31
N GLY A 644 -5.24 -14.63 -1.53
CA GLY A 644 -6.47 -14.23 -0.84
C GLY A 644 -6.24 -13.11 0.18
N ASP A 645 -5.28 -13.29 1.10
CA ASP A 645 -4.96 -12.28 2.11
C ASP A 645 -4.57 -10.93 1.50
N VAL A 646 -3.67 -10.96 0.51
CA VAL A 646 -3.24 -9.75 -0.20
C VAL A 646 -4.39 -9.11 -0.96
N GLY A 647 -5.23 -9.90 -1.64
CA GLY A 647 -6.42 -9.41 -2.34
C GLY A 647 -7.40 -8.72 -1.41
N ALA A 648 -7.72 -9.33 -0.27
CA ALA A 648 -8.63 -8.75 0.71
C ALA A 648 -8.07 -7.46 1.35
N ILE A 649 -6.78 -7.44 1.69
CA ILE A 649 -6.16 -6.26 2.30
C ILE A 649 -6.07 -5.09 1.30
N LEU A 650 -5.55 -5.34 0.10
CA LEU A 650 -5.24 -4.29 -0.87
C LEU A 650 -6.44 -3.83 -1.69
N GLY A 651 -7.42 -4.71 -1.91
CA GLY A 651 -8.63 -4.43 -2.69
C GLY A 651 -9.80 -3.98 -1.82
N LEU A 652 -10.01 -4.64 -0.68
CA LEU A 652 -11.24 -4.51 0.13
C LEU A 652 -11.01 -3.79 1.46
N GLY A 653 -9.75 -3.49 1.80
CA GLY A 653 -9.40 -2.81 3.04
C GLY A 653 -9.51 -3.71 4.28
N PHE A 654 -9.37 -5.04 4.12
CA PHE A 654 -9.24 -5.93 5.28
C PHE A 654 -8.09 -5.43 6.18
N PRO A 655 -8.25 -5.38 7.52
CA PRO A 655 -7.28 -4.73 8.39
C PRO A 655 -5.85 -5.32 8.26
N PRO A 656 -4.86 -4.54 7.78
CA PRO A 656 -3.51 -5.07 7.50
C PRO A 656 -2.81 -5.68 8.72
N PHE A 657 -3.02 -5.11 9.92
CA PHE A 657 -2.44 -5.62 11.17
C PHE A 657 -3.03 -6.97 11.61
N ARG A 658 -4.12 -7.42 10.99
CA ARG A 658 -4.70 -8.75 11.16
C ARG A 658 -4.21 -9.75 10.11
N GLY A 659 -3.48 -9.29 9.09
CA GLY A 659 -2.80 -10.13 8.10
C GLY A 659 -3.65 -10.64 6.94
N GLY A 660 -4.98 -10.39 6.94
CA GLY A 660 -5.92 -10.91 5.94
C GLY A 660 -6.86 -11.98 6.52
N PRO A 661 -7.91 -12.40 5.79
CA PRO A 661 -8.88 -13.39 6.26
C PRO A 661 -8.24 -14.72 6.72
N PHE A 662 -7.25 -15.25 6.00
CA PHE A 662 -6.63 -16.54 6.35
C PHE A 662 -5.71 -16.40 7.57
N ARG A 663 -4.87 -15.36 7.62
CA ARG A 663 -4.08 -15.05 8.82
C ARG A 663 -4.94 -14.73 10.04
N HIS A 664 -6.12 -14.14 9.83
CA HIS A 664 -7.07 -13.90 10.91
C HIS A 664 -7.58 -15.21 11.50
N VAL A 665 -7.92 -16.20 10.67
CA VAL A 665 -8.25 -17.56 11.12
C VAL A 665 -7.10 -18.18 11.88
N ASP A 666 -5.87 -18.13 11.36
CA ASP A 666 -4.70 -18.71 12.05
C ASP A 666 -4.39 -18.07 13.40
N SER A 667 -4.70 -16.78 13.54
CA SER A 667 -4.50 -16.02 14.78
C SER A 667 -5.59 -16.31 15.82
N ALA A 668 -6.83 -16.52 15.38
CA ALA A 668 -7.95 -16.87 16.26
C ALA A 668 -7.99 -18.37 16.60
N GLY A 669 -7.51 -19.21 15.68
CA GLY A 669 -7.68 -20.66 15.68
C GLY A 669 -8.93 -21.09 14.89
N ALA A 670 -8.77 -22.02 13.95
CA ALA A 670 -9.88 -22.53 13.13
C ALA A 670 -11.02 -23.10 13.98
N GLY A 671 -10.70 -23.82 15.06
CA GLY A 671 -11.70 -24.35 16.00
C GLY A 671 -12.56 -23.28 16.67
N GLU A 672 -11.97 -22.14 17.04
CA GLU A 672 -12.71 -21.03 17.63
C GLU A 672 -13.63 -20.35 16.60
N ILE A 673 -13.14 -20.16 15.37
CA ILE A 673 -13.95 -19.62 14.27
C ILE A 673 -15.16 -20.51 14.01
N VAL A 674 -14.96 -21.82 13.85
CA VAL A 674 -16.04 -22.79 13.62
C VAL A 674 -17.03 -22.79 14.79
N ARG A 675 -16.56 -22.76 16.04
CA ARG A 675 -17.41 -22.69 17.23
C ARG A 675 -18.32 -21.45 17.23
N ILE A 676 -17.77 -20.28 16.93
CA ILE A 676 -18.54 -19.03 16.85
C ILE A 676 -19.57 -19.09 15.72
N MET A 677 -19.16 -19.57 14.54
CA MET A 677 -20.02 -19.69 13.37
C MET A 677 -21.20 -20.65 13.62
N ASN A 678 -20.96 -21.82 14.21
CA ASN A 678 -22.02 -22.76 14.58
C ASN A 678 -23.02 -22.14 15.57
N GLY A 679 -22.54 -21.39 16.58
CA GLY A 679 -23.42 -20.68 17.50
C GLY A 679 -24.31 -19.64 16.81
N TYR A 680 -23.80 -18.95 15.78
CA TYR A 680 -24.64 -18.07 14.96
C TYR A 680 -25.54 -18.84 14.00
N GLN A 681 -25.12 -19.98 13.49
CA GLN A 681 -25.95 -20.82 12.63
C GLN A 681 -27.20 -21.29 13.37
N GLU A 682 -27.06 -21.74 14.62
CA GLU A 682 -28.19 -22.15 15.47
C GLU A 682 -29.17 -21.00 15.73
N ARG A 683 -28.64 -19.79 15.98
CA ARG A 683 -29.45 -18.62 16.36
C ARG A 683 -30.06 -17.86 15.19
N LEU A 684 -29.33 -17.79 14.07
CA LEU A 684 -29.60 -16.87 12.96
C LEU A 684 -29.79 -17.62 11.62
N GLY A 685 -29.51 -18.92 11.57
CA GLY A 685 -29.78 -19.80 10.43
C GLY A 685 -28.56 -20.10 9.55
N ALA A 686 -28.83 -20.85 8.47
CA ALA A 686 -27.82 -21.53 7.65
C ALA A 686 -26.73 -20.63 7.02
N ARG A 687 -26.95 -19.31 6.90
CA ARG A 687 -25.95 -18.38 6.36
C ARG A 687 -24.62 -18.35 7.10
N PHE A 688 -24.61 -18.75 8.36
CA PHE A 688 -23.39 -18.85 9.18
C PHE A 688 -22.77 -20.25 9.18
N ALA A 689 -23.22 -21.17 8.31
CA ALA A 689 -22.58 -22.47 8.20
C ALA A 689 -21.10 -22.32 7.83
N PRO A 690 -20.18 -22.91 8.62
CA PRO A 690 -18.75 -22.84 8.33
C PRO A 690 -18.42 -23.58 7.03
N ALA A 691 -17.47 -23.04 6.27
CA ALA A 691 -16.92 -23.70 5.10
C ALA A 691 -16.28 -25.02 5.52
N LYS A 692 -16.42 -26.06 4.69
CA LYS A 692 -15.90 -27.40 4.98
C LYS A 692 -14.40 -27.39 5.27
N ILE A 693 -13.62 -26.61 4.53
CA ILE A 693 -12.19 -26.42 4.78
C ILE A 693 -11.88 -25.89 6.19
N LEU A 694 -12.73 -25.03 6.77
CA LEU A 694 -12.55 -24.53 8.13
C LEU A 694 -12.86 -25.62 9.17
N GLU A 695 -13.90 -26.41 8.94
CA GLU A 695 -14.24 -27.56 9.79
C GLU A 695 -13.13 -28.61 9.79
N ASP A 696 -12.61 -28.95 8.61
CA ASP A 696 -11.54 -29.92 8.46
C ASP A 696 -10.25 -29.45 9.14
N MET A 697 -9.95 -28.16 9.04
CA MET A 697 -8.82 -27.55 9.75
C MET A 697 -9.02 -27.53 11.27
N ALA A 698 -10.24 -27.24 11.73
CA ALA A 698 -10.58 -27.28 13.15
C ALA A 698 -10.39 -28.70 13.73
N GLY A 699 -10.87 -29.73 13.02
CA GLY A 699 -10.73 -31.13 13.44
C GLY A 699 -9.28 -31.63 13.46
N GLN A 700 -8.38 -30.99 12.69
CA GLN A 700 -6.97 -31.39 12.55
C GLN A 700 -6.00 -30.42 13.25
N ASN A 701 -6.50 -29.37 13.91
CA ASN A 701 -5.71 -28.29 14.49
C ASN A 701 -4.67 -27.69 13.50
N LYS A 702 -5.07 -27.52 12.23
CA LYS A 702 -4.22 -27.01 11.15
C LYS A 702 -4.33 -25.49 11.01
N LYS A 703 -3.29 -24.91 10.40
CA LYS A 703 -3.21 -23.49 10.01
C LYS A 703 -3.07 -23.38 8.50
N PHE A 704 -3.55 -22.27 7.93
CA PHE A 704 -3.34 -21.92 6.53
C PHE A 704 -1.86 -21.63 6.25
N TYR A 705 -1.17 -21.06 7.23
CA TYR A 705 0.27 -20.82 7.21
C TYR A 705 0.94 -21.62 8.33
N PRO A 706 1.51 -22.80 8.03
CA PRO A 706 2.18 -23.65 9.01
C PRO A 706 3.44 -23.03 9.60
#